data_AF-A0AA38MSL4-F1
#
_entry.id   AF-A0AA38MSL4-F1
#
_cell.length_a   1.000
_cell.length_b   1.000
_cell.length_c   1.000
_cell.angle_alpha   90.00
_cell.angle_beta   90.00
_cell.angle_gamma   90.00
#
_symmetry.space_group_name_H-M   'P 1'
#
loop_
_entity.id
_entity.type
_entity.pdbx_description
1 polymer ?
#
loop_
_entity_poly.entity_id
_entity_poly.type
_entity_poly.pdbx_seq_one_letter_code
_entity_poly.pdbx_strand_id
1 'polypeptide(L)'
;MSSLLSAELAATCSALGYYDAKSNKYYADSNTLETVKDLIRYLRRDDESHDIRRQLGEMKVLSNDLIPLLKSYWEETDLFDVLLRLLVNLTTPALMLWNEEVPANKVTRNQYLQVEDHLKSYKETFADETFWAVLSTRLSKILETNYAERGDENSLIIERILILIRNILYVPPDPNTEKRPDNDASIHDQVLWALHQSGMLDIILYITSSTNEKACYMHTLEILSFMLREQRASELARAALQRSETEKMRDEAELLAIRHRETNQRQQKVKMYNGARHSRFGGTYVLKSMKSISENELIYHKPLNKLEALNFDADKKKPKTPKNRMPVQSSTFERRSAFSIRLFLKEFCVEFLNGAYNTLMYHVKDNLVRARAQAHDESYYLWALRFFMEFNRCYKFEVKLVSETMSVQTFRYVQQLMEKFFDMIQTDKKNIILWSRRLHLALLAYKELLLTICVMDKSPDGTVRDSSKVIKSNIFYILEYRELIITLLTTYDELKMSNAYLKDLMETQHVFIKLLEGFCSSNGSVVVQKKGKKKRKKKKATQDAVVAQPDVNLDSQWDGVAPQLSTVLEGNIDFPTDVVPFDAASDVPIDEQKSEAMKNVQRKLRNGEFENAISLLRAAREVWPENNCFGSNNMAPEEEFLALRDIFFADLGGKSSASAIVL
;
A
#
# COMPACT_ATOMS: atom_id res chain seq x y z
N MET A 1 -17.41 -37.93 13.44
CA MET A 1 -18.62 -37.67 14.25
C MET A 1 -19.33 -38.97 14.66
N SER A 2 -19.99 -39.02 15.84
CA SER A 2 -20.96 -40.08 16.16
C SER A 2 -22.25 -39.84 15.35
N SER A 3 -22.91 -40.90 14.88
CA SER A 3 -24.20 -40.82 14.15
C SER A 3 -25.28 -40.09 14.93
N LEU A 4 -25.16 -40.07 16.27
CA LEU A 4 -26.06 -39.39 17.18
C LEU A 4 -26.06 -37.86 17.01
N LEU A 5 -24.88 -37.22 16.92
CA LEU A 5 -24.79 -35.75 16.80
C LEU A 5 -25.40 -35.26 15.46
N SER A 6 -25.22 -36.03 14.39
CA SER A 6 -25.81 -35.72 13.10
C SER A 6 -27.35 -35.82 13.13
N ALA A 7 -27.88 -36.84 13.81
CA ALA A 7 -29.32 -36.99 14.01
C ALA A 7 -29.91 -35.87 14.89
N GLU A 8 -29.21 -35.47 15.96
CA GLU A 8 -29.60 -34.33 16.80
C GLU A 8 -29.63 -33.02 16.02
N LEU A 9 -28.62 -32.76 15.18
CA LEU A 9 -28.59 -31.57 14.33
C LEU A 9 -29.72 -31.55 13.31
N ALA A 10 -29.99 -32.68 12.65
CA ALA A 10 -31.09 -32.79 11.68
C ALA A 10 -32.47 -32.60 12.36
N ALA A 11 -32.67 -33.17 13.56
CA ALA A 11 -33.87 -32.96 14.35
C ALA A 11 -34.03 -31.49 14.78
N THR A 12 -32.94 -30.85 15.20
CA THR A 12 -32.92 -29.41 15.54
C THR A 12 -33.29 -28.56 14.33
N CYS A 13 -32.74 -28.84 13.14
CA CYS A 13 -33.06 -28.09 11.92
C CYS A 13 -34.52 -28.29 11.52
N SER A 14 -35.05 -29.51 11.66
CA SER A 14 -36.46 -29.81 11.36
C SER A 14 -37.44 -29.11 12.31
N ALA A 15 -36.99 -28.74 13.52
CA ALA A 15 -37.78 -28.00 14.52
C ALA A 15 -37.73 -26.47 14.34
N LEU A 16 -37.19 -25.97 13.21
CA LEU A 16 -37.27 -24.56 12.84
C LEU A 16 -38.63 -24.21 12.23
N GLY A 17 -39.29 -25.15 11.58
CA GLY A 17 -40.54 -24.94 10.85
C GLY A 17 -40.47 -25.38 9.39
N TYR A 18 -41.27 -24.75 8.53
CA TYR A 18 -41.31 -25.08 7.11
C TYR A 18 -41.67 -23.89 6.23
N TYR A 19 -41.18 -23.91 5.00
CA TYR A 19 -41.55 -22.94 3.97
C TYR A 19 -42.73 -23.43 3.14
N ASP A 20 -43.82 -22.65 3.09
CA ASP A 20 -44.95 -22.93 2.19
C ASP A 20 -44.81 -22.09 0.92
N ALA A 21 -44.48 -22.77 -0.19
CA ALA A 21 -44.33 -22.15 -1.50
C ALA A 21 -45.65 -21.54 -2.04
N LYS A 22 -46.82 -21.96 -1.54
CA LYS A 22 -48.11 -21.42 -2.00
C LYS A 22 -48.41 -20.07 -1.39
N SER A 23 -48.18 -19.92 -0.08
CA SER A 23 -48.34 -18.65 0.63
C SER A 23 -47.11 -17.74 0.55
N ASN A 24 -45.99 -18.24 0.01
CA ASN A 24 -44.69 -17.56 -0.01
C ASN A 24 -44.27 -17.09 1.39
N LYS A 25 -44.57 -17.91 2.41
CA LYS A 25 -44.33 -17.59 3.82
C LYS A 25 -43.66 -18.77 4.51
N TYR A 26 -42.73 -18.45 5.40
CA TYR A 26 -42.17 -19.42 6.33
C TYR A 26 -43.05 -19.50 7.58
N TYR A 27 -43.40 -20.70 8.00
CA TYR A 27 -44.15 -20.95 9.23
C TYR A 27 -43.17 -21.48 10.28
N ALA A 28 -42.91 -20.64 11.29
CA ALA A 28 -42.05 -20.98 12.41
C ALA A 28 -42.75 -21.92 13.40
N ASP A 29 -42.00 -22.88 13.95
CA ASP A 29 -42.46 -23.72 15.06
C ASP A 29 -42.43 -22.96 16.40
N SER A 30 -43.14 -23.47 17.41
CA SER A 30 -43.35 -22.78 18.69
C SER A 30 -42.07 -22.41 19.45
N ASN A 31 -40.98 -23.17 19.25
CA ASN A 31 -39.70 -22.98 19.97
C ASN A 31 -38.56 -22.48 19.07
N THR A 32 -38.88 -21.90 17.91
CA THR A 32 -37.87 -21.49 16.89
C THR A 32 -36.75 -20.63 17.46
N LEU A 33 -37.05 -19.66 18.35
CA LEU A 33 -36.01 -18.83 18.98
C LEU A 33 -34.96 -19.65 19.75
N GLU A 34 -35.41 -20.63 20.54
CA GLU A 34 -34.49 -21.49 21.29
C GLU A 34 -33.76 -22.48 20.36
N THR A 35 -34.43 -22.98 19.32
CA THR A 35 -33.81 -23.82 18.28
C THR A 35 -32.64 -23.09 17.60
N VAL A 36 -32.81 -21.82 17.22
CA VAL A 36 -31.73 -21.03 16.61
C VAL A 36 -30.60 -20.77 17.61
N LYS A 37 -30.92 -20.50 18.90
CA LYS A 37 -29.90 -20.40 19.96
C LYS A 37 -29.12 -21.70 20.13
N ASP A 38 -29.78 -22.86 20.03
CA ASP A 38 -29.14 -24.18 20.08
C ASP A 38 -28.19 -24.39 18.90
N LEU A 39 -28.57 -24.02 17.67
CA LEU A 39 -27.65 -24.05 16.52
C LEU A 39 -26.39 -23.21 16.75
N ILE A 40 -26.53 -22.02 17.34
CA ILE A 40 -25.38 -21.20 17.72
C ILE A 40 -24.54 -21.89 18.82
N ARG A 41 -25.18 -22.52 19.82
CA ARG A 41 -24.47 -23.27 20.88
C ARG A 41 -23.70 -24.46 20.30
N TYR A 42 -24.25 -25.16 19.31
CA TYR A 42 -23.57 -26.23 18.58
C TYR A 42 -22.35 -25.70 17.82
N LEU A 43 -22.49 -24.63 17.04
CA LEU A 43 -21.36 -24.03 16.31
C LEU A 43 -20.24 -23.50 17.22
N ARG A 44 -20.55 -23.08 18.46
CA ARG A 44 -19.52 -22.69 19.44
C ARG A 44 -18.72 -23.88 19.98
N ARG A 45 -19.27 -25.09 19.91
CA ARG A 45 -18.63 -26.34 20.34
C ARG A 45 -18.09 -27.15 19.16
N ASP A 46 -18.09 -26.56 17.96
CA ASP A 46 -17.57 -27.20 16.76
C ASP A 46 -16.08 -27.48 16.92
N ASP A 47 -15.64 -28.62 16.40
CA ASP A 47 -14.25 -29.05 16.52
C ASP A 47 -13.36 -28.40 15.44
N GLU A 48 -12.06 -28.69 15.45
CA GLU A 48 -11.11 -28.18 14.45
C GLU A 48 -11.44 -28.59 13.00
N SER A 49 -12.28 -29.60 12.83
CA SER A 49 -12.72 -30.05 11.51
C SER A 49 -13.89 -29.24 10.98
N HIS A 50 -14.56 -28.45 11.82
CA HIS A 50 -15.79 -27.70 11.49
C HIS A 50 -16.91 -28.64 10.99
N ASP A 51 -17.03 -29.79 11.65
CA ASP A 51 -17.93 -30.88 11.33
C ASP A 51 -19.42 -30.42 11.37
N ILE A 52 -19.80 -29.62 12.37
CA ILE A 52 -21.17 -29.10 12.55
C ILE A 52 -21.51 -28.11 11.44
N ARG A 53 -20.62 -27.14 11.19
CA ARG A 53 -20.77 -26.17 10.09
C ARG A 53 -20.92 -26.87 8.74
N ARG A 54 -20.13 -27.91 8.48
CA ARG A 54 -20.19 -28.67 7.22
C ARG A 54 -21.54 -29.37 7.07
N GLN A 55 -22.06 -29.99 8.12
CA GLN A 55 -23.40 -30.60 8.07
C GLN A 55 -24.52 -29.59 7.86
N LEU A 56 -24.48 -28.43 8.52
CA LEU A 56 -25.48 -27.38 8.29
C LEU A 56 -25.48 -26.88 6.84
N GLY A 57 -24.31 -26.83 6.20
CA GLY A 57 -24.18 -26.49 4.78
C GLY A 57 -24.68 -27.56 3.83
N GLU A 58 -24.41 -28.83 4.13
CA GLU A 58 -24.95 -29.97 3.38
C GLU A 58 -26.49 -30.05 3.53
N MET A 59 -26.96 -29.72 4.74
CA MET A 59 -28.32 -29.35 5.17
C MET A 59 -29.03 -28.34 4.26
N LYS A 60 -28.26 -27.40 3.70
CA LYS A 60 -28.74 -26.14 3.10
C LYS A 60 -29.69 -25.35 4.02
N VAL A 61 -29.49 -25.46 5.34
CA VAL A 61 -30.35 -24.83 6.37
C VAL A 61 -30.43 -23.31 6.19
N LEU A 62 -29.32 -22.68 5.79
CA LEU A 62 -29.28 -21.24 5.52
C LEU A 62 -30.26 -20.83 4.41
N SER A 63 -30.28 -21.58 3.30
CA SER A 63 -31.08 -21.26 2.13
C SER A 63 -32.54 -21.68 2.27
N ASN A 64 -32.78 -22.85 2.86
CA ASN A 64 -34.11 -23.43 2.98
C ASN A 64 -34.91 -22.83 4.13
N ASP A 65 -34.26 -22.48 5.25
CA ASP A 65 -34.94 -22.15 6.49
C ASP A 65 -34.57 -20.74 6.98
N LEU A 66 -33.28 -20.44 7.21
CA LEU A 66 -32.88 -19.21 7.92
C LEU A 66 -33.21 -17.92 7.15
N ILE A 67 -32.95 -17.89 5.83
CA ILE A 67 -33.28 -16.72 5.00
C ILE A 67 -34.80 -16.51 4.91
N PRO A 68 -35.61 -17.52 4.53
CA PRO A 68 -37.07 -17.38 4.52
C PRO A 68 -37.67 -17.01 5.89
N LEU A 69 -37.14 -17.58 6.97
CA LEU A 69 -37.56 -17.30 8.34
C LEU A 69 -37.27 -15.84 8.71
N LEU A 70 -36.05 -15.34 8.45
CA LEU A 70 -35.70 -13.94 8.71
C LEU A 70 -36.61 -12.99 7.91
N LYS A 71 -36.89 -13.27 6.64
CA LYS A 71 -37.81 -12.44 5.83
C LYS A 71 -39.23 -12.42 6.39
N SER A 72 -39.70 -13.53 6.93
CA SER A 72 -41.09 -13.67 7.41
C SER A 72 -41.31 -13.08 8.81
N TYR A 73 -40.26 -13.02 9.65
CA TYR A 73 -40.34 -12.64 11.07
C TYR A 73 -39.37 -11.52 11.47
N TRP A 74 -38.97 -10.65 10.55
CA TRP A 74 -37.98 -9.60 10.82
C TRP A 74 -38.42 -8.55 11.85
N GLU A 75 -39.72 -8.44 12.11
CA GLU A 75 -40.28 -7.52 13.11
C GLU A 75 -40.06 -8.02 14.55
N GLU A 76 -39.89 -9.35 14.74
CA GLU A 76 -39.58 -9.94 16.04
C GLU A 76 -38.10 -9.72 16.36
N THR A 77 -37.80 -8.71 17.19
CA THR A 77 -36.43 -8.23 17.44
C THR A 77 -35.49 -9.30 17.97
N ASP A 78 -35.97 -10.12 18.90
CA ASP A 78 -35.15 -11.14 19.55
C ASP A 78 -34.80 -12.28 18.59
N LEU A 79 -35.78 -12.71 17.79
CA LEU A 79 -35.58 -13.73 16.77
C LEU A 79 -34.68 -13.20 15.65
N PHE A 80 -34.90 -11.97 15.20
CA PHE A 80 -34.07 -11.30 14.21
C PHE A 80 -32.59 -11.24 14.64
N ASP A 81 -32.31 -10.82 15.88
CA ASP A 81 -30.93 -10.72 16.37
C ASP A 81 -30.23 -12.08 16.39
N VAL A 82 -30.90 -13.11 16.91
CA VAL A 82 -30.35 -14.46 16.99
C VAL A 82 -30.14 -15.05 15.58
N LEU A 83 -31.07 -14.84 14.65
CA LEU A 83 -30.93 -15.26 13.25
C LEU A 83 -29.76 -14.54 12.56
N LEU A 84 -29.65 -13.22 12.73
CA LEU A 84 -28.55 -12.44 12.17
C LEU A 84 -27.20 -12.94 12.68
N ARG A 85 -27.09 -13.24 13.98
CA ARG A 85 -25.88 -13.82 14.58
C ARG A 85 -25.54 -15.18 13.98
N LEU A 86 -26.52 -16.04 13.74
CA LEU A 86 -26.31 -17.34 13.12
C LEU A 86 -25.85 -17.19 11.66
N LEU A 87 -26.47 -16.30 10.90
CA LEU A 87 -26.08 -15.99 9.51
C LEU A 87 -24.65 -15.46 9.43
N VAL A 88 -24.27 -14.51 10.29
CA VAL A 88 -22.90 -14.00 10.38
C VAL A 88 -21.91 -15.13 10.69
N ASN A 89 -22.26 -16.02 11.63
CA ASN A 89 -21.40 -17.15 11.96
C ASN A 89 -21.23 -18.12 10.77
N LEU A 90 -22.32 -18.54 10.14
CA LEU A 90 -22.29 -19.49 9.02
C LEU A 90 -21.56 -18.94 7.78
N THR A 91 -21.57 -17.63 7.59
CA THR A 91 -20.92 -16.94 6.46
C THR A 91 -19.48 -16.53 6.72
N THR A 92 -18.92 -16.84 7.89
CA THR A 92 -17.52 -16.52 8.22
C THR A 92 -16.56 -17.12 7.17
N PRO A 93 -15.63 -16.31 6.60
CA PRO A 93 -14.65 -16.79 5.64
C PRO A 93 -13.91 -18.04 6.08
N ALA A 94 -13.76 -19.01 5.18
CA ALA A 94 -13.07 -20.26 5.49
C ALA A 94 -11.64 -20.03 6.00
N LEU A 95 -10.92 -19.05 5.47
CA LEU A 95 -9.57 -18.73 5.95
C LEU A 95 -9.56 -18.32 7.44
N MET A 96 -10.55 -17.58 7.92
CA MET A 96 -10.65 -17.20 9.34
C MET A 96 -10.85 -18.42 10.26
N LEU A 97 -11.52 -19.47 9.76
CA LEU A 97 -11.74 -20.71 10.50
C LEU A 97 -10.47 -21.56 10.66
N TRP A 98 -9.46 -21.32 9.82
CA TRP A 98 -8.16 -22.01 9.85
C TRP A 98 -6.99 -21.03 10.08
N ASN A 99 -7.20 -20.01 10.92
CA ASN A 99 -6.17 -19.05 11.35
C ASN A 99 -5.42 -18.36 10.18
N GLU A 100 -6.16 -18.02 9.13
CA GLU A 100 -5.66 -17.37 7.91
C GLU A 100 -4.67 -18.19 7.07
N GLU A 101 -4.56 -19.50 7.33
CA GLU A 101 -3.68 -20.40 6.59
C GLU A 101 -4.48 -21.45 5.82
N VAL A 102 -4.12 -21.70 4.56
CA VAL A 102 -4.72 -22.79 3.78
C VAL A 102 -4.12 -24.12 4.24
N PRO A 103 -4.94 -25.09 4.69
CA PRO A 103 -4.41 -26.35 5.19
C PRO A 103 -3.60 -27.13 4.15
N ALA A 104 -2.44 -27.64 4.57
CA ALA A 104 -1.54 -28.44 3.73
C ALA A 104 -1.90 -29.92 3.69
N ASN A 105 -2.44 -30.47 4.79
CA ASN A 105 -2.85 -31.86 4.88
C ASN A 105 -4.07 -32.11 3.96
N LYS A 106 -4.06 -33.22 3.22
CA LYS A 106 -5.10 -33.55 2.25
C LYS A 106 -6.51 -33.62 2.85
N VAL A 107 -6.65 -34.16 4.05
CA VAL A 107 -7.96 -34.35 4.72
C VAL A 107 -8.51 -32.99 5.16
N THR A 108 -7.74 -32.21 5.90
CA THR A 108 -8.16 -30.88 6.35
C THR A 108 -8.32 -29.90 5.20
N ARG A 109 -7.53 -30.05 4.13
CA ARG A 109 -7.74 -29.30 2.89
C ARG A 109 -9.07 -29.63 2.21
N ASN A 110 -9.50 -30.89 2.24
CA ASN A 110 -10.81 -31.28 1.71
C ASN A 110 -11.94 -30.65 2.54
N GLN A 111 -11.83 -30.67 3.87
CA GLN A 111 -12.78 -30.01 4.78
C GLN A 111 -12.86 -28.50 4.53
N TYR A 112 -11.70 -27.83 4.37
CA TYR A 112 -11.62 -26.42 4.00
C TYR A 112 -12.33 -26.12 2.67
N LEU A 113 -12.07 -26.93 1.63
CA LEU A 113 -12.71 -26.76 0.32
C LEU A 113 -14.22 -27.01 0.38
N GLN A 114 -14.67 -27.97 1.19
CA GLN A 114 -16.10 -28.21 1.42
C GLN A 114 -16.79 -26.98 2.01
N VAL A 115 -16.16 -26.33 3.01
CA VAL A 115 -16.68 -25.08 3.59
C VAL A 115 -16.69 -23.96 2.55
N GLU A 116 -15.64 -23.80 1.73
CA GLU A 116 -15.62 -22.83 0.62
C GLU A 116 -16.78 -23.06 -0.37
N ASP A 117 -17.07 -24.31 -0.73
CA ASP A 117 -18.16 -24.64 -1.64
C ASP A 117 -19.54 -24.31 -1.03
N HIS A 118 -19.72 -24.54 0.28
CA HIS A 118 -20.93 -24.10 0.98
C HIS A 118 -21.07 -22.57 0.98
N LEU A 119 -19.98 -21.83 1.26
CA LEU A 119 -19.98 -20.37 1.23
C LEU A 119 -20.33 -19.80 -0.16
N LYS A 120 -19.86 -20.44 -1.24
CA LYS A 120 -20.27 -20.09 -2.61
C LYS A 120 -21.77 -20.30 -2.83
N SER A 121 -22.31 -21.44 -2.39
CA SER A 121 -23.75 -21.71 -2.46
C SER A 121 -24.58 -20.73 -1.63
N TYR A 122 -24.07 -20.30 -0.47
CA TYR A 122 -24.73 -19.26 0.33
C TYR A 122 -24.75 -17.94 -0.43
N LYS A 123 -23.62 -17.52 -1.02
CA LYS A 123 -23.53 -16.27 -1.80
C LYS A 123 -24.58 -16.20 -2.91
N GLU A 124 -24.82 -17.30 -3.61
CA GLU A 124 -25.91 -17.39 -4.61
C GLU A 124 -27.29 -17.12 -4.00
N THR A 125 -27.54 -17.60 -2.78
CA THR A 125 -28.82 -17.39 -2.09
C THR A 125 -29.00 -15.92 -1.66
N PHE A 126 -27.90 -15.20 -1.41
CA PHE A 126 -27.93 -13.77 -1.10
C PHE A 126 -28.11 -12.87 -2.33
N ALA A 127 -28.23 -13.42 -3.55
CA ALA A 127 -28.69 -12.67 -4.72
C ALA A 127 -30.22 -12.44 -4.70
N ASP A 128 -30.75 -12.01 -3.55
CA ASP A 128 -32.17 -11.79 -3.28
C ASP A 128 -32.39 -10.37 -2.74
N GLU A 129 -33.02 -9.52 -3.56
CA GLU A 129 -33.35 -8.13 -3.21
C GLU A 129 -34.21 -8.04 -1.95
N THR A 130 -35.17 -8.96 -1.78
CA THR A 130 -36.12 -8.90 -0.66
C THR A 130 -35.44 -9.08 0.69
N PHE A 131 -34.43 -9.95 0.74
CA PHE A 131 -33.61 -10.14 1.93
C PHE A 131 -32.86 -8.85 2.31
N TRP A 132 -32.22 -8.21 1.34
CA TRP A 132 -31.48 -6.98 1.59
C TRP A 132 -32.40 -5.81 1.93
N ALA A 133 -33.60 -5.74 1.35
CA ALA A 133 -34.58 -4.70 1.66
C ALA A 133 -35.04 -4.76 3.13
N VAL A 134 -35.20 -5.98 3.68
CA VAL A 134 -35.49 -6.19 5.11
C VAL A 134 -34.34 -5.66 5.97
N LEU A 135 -33.09 -6.00 5.64
CA LEU A 135 -31.92 -5.51 6.38
C LEU A 135 -31.75 -4.00 6.26
N SER A 136 -31.93 -3.42 5.07
CA SER A 136 -31.92 -1.97 4.84
C SER A 136 -32.96 -1.27 5.72
N THR A 137 -34.19 -1.79 5.73
CA THR A 137 -35.28 -1.22 6.55
C THR A 137 -34.94 -1.24 8.04
N ARG A 138 -34.40 -2.36 8.55
CA ARG A 138 -33.98 -2.45 9.95
C ARG A 138 -32.83 -1.49 10.25
N LEU A 139 -31.84 -1.43 9.37
CA LEU A 139 -30.65 -0.59 9.53
C LEU A 139 -31.02 0.90 9.52
N SER A 140 -31.88 1.34 8.59
CA SER A 140 -32.38 2.71 8.52
C SER A 140 -33.09 3.12 9.82
N LYS A 141 -34.01 2.28 10.34
CA LYS A 141 -34.71 2.55 11.62
C LYS A 141 -33.73 2.77 12.78
N ILE A 142 -32.64 2.01 12.82
CA ILE A 142 -31.61 2.14 13.85
C ILE A 142 -30.80 3.43 13.64
N LEU A 143 -30.44 3.75 12.40
CA LEU A 143 -29.63 4.93 12.07
C LEU A 143 -30.39 6.26 12.22
N GLU A 144 -31.72 6.25 12.10
CA GLU A 144 -32.60 7.39 12.41
C GLU A 144 -32.58 7.76 13.90
N THR A 145 -32.27 6.81 14.77
CA THR A 145 -32.11 7.07 16.20
C THR A 145 -30.81 7.81 16.45
N ASN A 146 -30.85 8.83 17.33
CA ASN A 146 -29.67 9.60 17.71
C ASN A 146 -28.57 8.67 18.23
N TYR A 147 -27.33 8.89 17.80
CA TYR A 147 -26.17 8.08 18.19
C TYR A 147 -26.05 7.90 19.71
N ALA A 148 -26.34 8.95 20.50
CA ALA A 148 -26.27 8.88 21.96
C ALA A 148 -27.38 8.02 22.61
N GLU A 149 -28.50 7.83 21.92
CA GLU A 149 -29.69 7.12 22.42
C GLU A 149 -29.81 5.70 21.84
N ARG A 150 -29.02 5.39 20.79
CA ARG A 150 -29.08 4.14 20.04
C ARG A 150 -28.81 2.91 20.93
N GLY A 151 -27.95 3.04 21.94
CA GLY A 151 -27.56 1.95 22.83
C GLY A 151 -26.64 0.92 22.16
N ASP A 152 -26.03 0.06 22.98
CA ASP A 152 -25.02 -0.90 22.53
C ASP A 152 -25.62 -2.02 21.66
N GLU A 153 -26.83 -2.50 21.99
CA GLU A 153 -27.48 -3.60 21.26
C GLU A 153 -27.73 -3.25 19.79
N ASN A 154 -28.27 -2.05 19.53
CA ASN A 154 -28.49 -1.58 18.16
C ASN A 154 -27.17 -1.31 17.43
N SER A 155 -26.13 -0.85 18.14
CA SER A 155 -24.79 -0.68 17.56
C SER A 155 -24.20 -2.02 17.12
N LEU A 156 -24.40 -3.08 17.92
CA LEU A 156 -24.02 -4.45 17.54
C LEU A 156 -24.83 -4.98 16.35
N ILE A 157 -26.10 -4.59 16.20
CA ILE A 157 -26.90 -4.96 15.03
C ILE A 157 -26.33 -4.32 13.77
N ILE A 158 -25.97 -3.02 13.80
CA ILE A 158 -25.30 -2.34 12.68
C ILE A 158 -24.04 -3.11 12.30
N GLU A 159 -23.17 -3.37 13.29
CA GLU A 159 -21.91 -4.08 13.08
C GLU A 159 -22.13 -5.46 12.45
N ARG A 160 -23.08 -6.24 12.97
CA ARG A 160 -23.40 -7.58 12.44
C ARG A 160 -23.93 -7.54 11.01
N ILE A 161 -24.76 -6.55 10.65
CA ILE A 161 -25.23 -6.38 9.27
C ILE A 161 -24.04 -6.07 8.34
N LEU A 162 -23.14 -5.17 8.74
CA LEU A 162 -21.94 -4.84 7.96
C LEU A 162 -21.00 -6.06 7.82
N ILE A 163 -20.80 -6.83 8.89
CA ILE A 163 -20.00 -8.06 8.84
C ILE A 163 -20.65 -9.09 7.91
N LEU A 164 -21.98 -9.23 7.92
CA LEU A 164 -22.69 -10.12 6.99
C LEU A 164 -22.43 -9.69 5.54
N ILE A 165 -22.60 -8.41 5.21
CA ILE A 165 -22.32 -7.88 3.86
C ILE A 165 -20.87 -8.17 3.48
N ARG A 166 -19.92 -7.86 4.38
CA ARG A 166 -18.49 -8.13 4.18
C ARG A 166 -18.23 -9.61 3.90
N ASN A 167 -18.80 -10.52 4.69
CA ASN A 167 -18.65 -11.96 4.55
C ASN A 167 -19.14 -12.45 3.18
N ILE A 168 -20.32 -12.00 2.74
CA ILE A 168 -20.88 -12.40 1.44
C ILE A 168 -20.03 -11.89 0.27
N LEU A 169 -19.54 -10.65 0.34
CA LEU A 169 -18.70 -10.08 -0.71
C LEU A 169 -17.27 -10.66 -0.71
N TYR A 170 -16.78 -11.12 0.45
CA TYR A 170 -15.47 -11.77 0.58
C TYR A 170 -15.36 -13.03 -0.28
N VAL A 171 -16.42 -13.84 -0.31
CA VAL A 171 -16.46 -15.12 -1.05
C VAL A 171 -16.10 -14.86 -2.52
N PRO A 172 -14.99 -15.42 -3.04
CA PRO A 172 -14.53 -15.11 -4.38
C PRO A 172 -15.49 -15.67 -5.45
N PRO A 173 -15.62 -15.00 -6.61
CA PRO A 173 -16.28 -15.60 -7.77
C PRO A 173 -15.51 -16.83 -8.23
N ASP A 174 -16.19 -17.81 -8.83
CA ASP A 174 -15.55 -18.99 -9.42
C ASP A 174 -15.85 -19.06 -10.93
N PRO A 175 -15.00 -18.44 -11.78
CA PRO A 175 -15.23 -18.39 -13.22
C PRO A 175 -15.33 -19.77 -13.88
N ASN A 176 -14.64 -20.77 -13.34
CA ASN A 176 -14.65 -22.13 -13.89
C ASN A 176 -16.00 -22.81 -13.67
N THR A 177 -16.64 -22.52 -12.53
CA THR A 177 -17.96 -23.03 -12.16
C THR A 177 -19.06 -22.22 -12.85
N GLU A 178 -18.97 -20.88 -12.82
CA GLU A 178 -19.96 -19.98 -13.42
C GLU A 178 -20.05 -20.10 -14.95
N LYS A 179 -18.91 -20.29 -15.64
CA LYS A 179 -18.81 -20.37 -17.11
C LYS A 179 -19.50 -19.22 -17.85
N ARG A 180 -19.57 -18.04 -17.23
CA ARG A 180 -20.18 -16.83 -17.80
C ARG A 180 -19.13 -16.00 -18.55
N PRO A 181 -19.45 -15.47 -19.75
CA PRO A 181 -18.53 -14.61 -20.48
C PRO A 181 -18.37 -13.23 -19.82
N ASP A 182 -17.36 -12.46 -20.28
CA ASP A 182 -17.23 -11.05 -19.92
C ASP A 182 -18.46 -10.24 -20.36
N ASN A 183 -18.86 -9.26 -19.54
CA ASN A 183 -20.09 -8.45 -19.61
C ASN A 183 -21.39 -9.16 -19.23
N ASP A 184 -21.37 -10.46 -18.92
CA ASP A 184 -22.50 -11.11 -18.26
C ASP A 184 -22.42 -10.90 -16.74
N ALA A 185 -23.55 -10.87 -16.05
CA ALA A 185 -23.59 -10.65 -14.60
C ALA A 185 -23.03 -11.88 -13.87
N SER A 186 -21.96 -11.72 -13.11
CA SER A 186 -21.47 -12.75 -12.18
C SER A 186 -22.45 -13.00 -11.01
N ILE A 187 -22.20 -14.02 -10.19
CA ILE A 187 -22.94 -14.14 -8.91
C ILE A 187 -22.63 -12.94 -8.02
N HIS A 188 -21.38 -12.46 -8.05
CA HIS A 188 -20.99 -11.26 -7.33
C HIS A 188 -21.76 -10.02 -7.82
N ASP A 189 -21.85 -9.80 -9.13
CA ASP A 189 -22.63 -8.72 -9.74
C ASP A 189 -24.11 -8.77 -9.34
N GLN A 190 -24.70 -9.98 -9.27
CA GLN A 190 -26.10 -10.15 -8.84
C GLN A 190 -26.31 -9.74 -7.37
N VAL A 191 -25.38 -10.09 -6.48
CA VAL A 191 -25.41 -9.63 -5.08
C VAL A 191 -25.25 -8.10 -5.01
N LEU A 192 -24.33 -7.53 -5.79
CA LEU A 192 -24.15 -6.08 -5.85
C LEU A 192 -25.40 -5.36 -6.38
N TRP A 193 -26.06 -5.94 -7.37
CA TRP A 193 -27.33 -5.44 -7.88
C TRP A 193 -28.43 -5.48 -6.82
N ALA A 194 -28.54 -6.58 -6.06
CA ALA A 194 -29.52 -6.72 -4.99
C ALA A 194 -29.29 -5.69 -3.86
N LEU A 195 -28.02 -5.45 -3.48
CA LEU A 195 -27.65 -4.41 -2.51
C LEU A 195 -27.97 -3.00 -3.01
N HIS A 196 -27.80 -2.75 -4.31
CA HIS A 196 -28.13 -1.47 -4.92
C HIS A 196 -29.65 -1.23 -4.94
N GLN A 197 -30.44 -2.20 -5.41
CA GLN A 197 -31.91 -2.08 -5.48
C GLN A 197 -32.54 -1.94 -4.09
N SER A 198 -31.96 -2.56 -3.07
CA SER A 198 -32.47 -2.46 -1.70
C SER A 198 -32.12 -1.14 -0.98
N GLY A 199 -31.40 -0.22 -1.63
CA GLY A 199 -30.89 1.01 -1.00
C GLY A 199 -29.78 0.79 0.04
N MET A 200 -29.24 -0.43 0.16
CA MET A 200 -28.20 -0.74 1.15
C MET A 200 -26.90 0.04 0.86
N LEU A 201 -26.58 0.26 -0.41
CA LEU A 201 -25.39 1.03 -0.80
C LEU A 201 -25.47 2.49 -0.37
N ASP A 202 -26.66 3.11 -0.43
CA ASP A 202 -26.86 4.49 0.01
C ASP A 202 -26.70 4.61 1.53
N ILE A 203 -27.17 3.60 2.28
CA ILE A 203 -26.96 3.52 3.72
C ILE A 203 -25.47 3.36 4.05
N ILE A 204 -24.75 2.51 3.31
CA ILE A 204 -23.29 2.36 3.46
C ILE A 204 -22.59 3.70 3.21
N LEU A 205 -22.98 4.43 2.15
CA LEU A 205 -22.43 5.73 1.85
C LEU A 205 -22.70 6.72 2.99
N TYR A 206 -23.92 6.76 3.54
CA TYR A 206 -24.25 7.56 4.72
C TYR A 206 -23.37 7.23 5.93
N ILE A 207 -23.16 5.95 6.22
CA ILE A 207 -22.26 5.49 7.30
C ILE A 207 -20.83 6.02 7.07
N THR A 208 -20.32 5.97 5.84
CA THR A 208 -18.97 6.49 5.54
C THR A 208 -18.84 8.01 5.63
N SER A 209 -19.92 8.75 5.39
CA SER A 209 -19.94 10.22 5.48
C SER A 209 -20.17 10.73 6.91
N SER A 210 -20.79 9.92 7.78
CA SER A 210 -21.09 10.31 9.15
C SER A 210 -19.89 10.13 10.08
N THR A 211 -19.50 11.19 10.79
CA THR A 211 -18.43 11.14 11.78
C THR A 211 -18.84 10.46 13.09
N ASN A 212 -20.12 10.17 13.30
CA ASN A 212 -20.59 9.40 14.46
C ASN A 212 -20.33 7.91 14.28
N GLU A 213 -20.28 7.41 13.04
CA GLU A 213 -20.16 5.99 12.74
C GLU A 213 -18.70 5.51 12.54
N LYS A 214 -17.72 6.22 13.11
CA LYS A 214 -16.27 5.95 12.94
C LYS A 214 -15.86 4.51 13.30
N ALA A 215 -16.57 3.87 14.23
CA ALA A 215 -16.32 2.48 14.62
C ALA A 215 -16.57 1.49 13.45
N CYS A 216 -17.45 1.87 12.51
CA CYS A 216 -17.82 1.04 11.36
C CYS A 216 -16.89 1.24 10.15
N TYR A 217 -15.94 2.18 10.20
CA TYR A 217 -15.16 2.56 9.02
C TYR A 217 -14.28 1.43 8.49
N MET A 218 -13.72 0.59 9.37
CA MET A 218 -12.94 -0.59 8.94
C MET A 218 -13.81 -1.59 8.19
N HIS A 219 -14.94 -1.96 8.77
CA HIS A 219 -15.94 -2.83 8.13
C HIS A 219 -16.37 -2.28 6.76
N THR A 220 -16.56 -0.96 6.69
CA THR A 220 -17.01 -0.33 5.46
C THR A 220 -15.91 -0.31 4.39
N LEU A 221 -14.66 -0.07 4.77
CA LEU A 221 -13.53 -0.15 3.87
C LEU A 221 -13.33 -1.56 3.29
N GLU A 222 -13.51 -2.59 4.10
CA GLU A 222 -13.51 -3.98 3.64
C GLU A 222 -14.64 -4.23 2.62
N ILE A 223 -15.87 -3.81 2.94
CA ILE A 223 -17.02 -3.90 2.02
C ILE A 223 -16.71 -3.23 0.69
N LEU A 224 -16.18 -2.00 0.71
CA LEU A 224 -15.80 -1.26 -0.50
C LEU A 224 -14.75 -2.03 -1.32
N SER A 225 -13.75 -2.59 -0.65
CA SER A 225 -12.70 -3.38 -1.30
C SER A 225 -13.25 -4.62 -2.00
N PHE A 226 -14.19 -5.33 -1.36
CA PHE A 226 -14.79 -6.52 -1.95
C PHE A 226 -15.82 -6.18 -3.01
N MET A 227 -16.57 -5.09 -2.86
CA MET A 227 -17.52 -4.62 -3.86
C MET A 227 -16.85 -4.25 -5.19
N LEU A 228 -15.64 -3.70 -5.14
CA LEU A 228 -14.93 -3.19 -6.30
C LEU A 228 -13.79 -4.11 -6.77
N ARG A 229 -13.64 -5.30 -6.17
CA ARG A 229 -12.50 -6.21 -6.40
C ARG A 229 -12.35 -6.70 -7.85
N GLU A 230 -13.47 -6.84 -8.57
CA GLU A 230 -13.49 -7.30 -9.97
C GLU A 230 -13.27 -6.14 -10.96
N GLN A 231 -13.34 -4.88 -10.48
CA GLN A 231 -13.28 -3.69 -11.33
C GLN A 231 -11.85 -3.16 -11.48
N ARG A 232 -11.53 -2.69 -12.68
CA ARG A 232 -10.39 -1.78 -12.90
C ARG A 232 -10.84 -0.34 -12.75
N ALA A 233 -10.22 0.41 -11.85
CA ALA A 233 -10.56 1.81 -11.57
C ALA A 233 -10.57 2.69 -12.83
N SER A 234 -9.56 2.53 -13.70
CA SER A 234 -9.46 3.27 -14.96
C SER A 234 -10.53 2.92 -16.00
N GLU A 235 -11.01 1.67 -16.04
CA GLU A 235 -12.12 1.26 -16.92
C GLU A 235 -13.47 1.71 -16.36
N LEU A 236 -13.66 1.61 -15.04
CA LEU A 236 -14.87 2.04 -14.34
C LEU A 236 -15.08 3.55 -14.48
N ALA A 237 -14.03 4.35 -14.30
CA ALA A 237 -14.07 5.80 -14.49
C ALA A 237 -14.58 6.22 -15.89
N ARG A 238 -14.25 5.43 -16.91
CA ARG A 238 -14.62 5.67 -18.31
C ARG A 238 -16.00 5.12 -18.69
N ALA A 239 -16.65 4.34 -17.82
CA ALA A 239 -17.99 3.81 -18.11
C ALA A 239 -18.98 4.98 -18.30
N ALA A 240 -19.62 5.07 -19.46
CA ALA A 240 -20.56 6.13 -19.78
C ALA A 240 -21.81 5.57 -20.47
N LEU A 241 -22.98 6.17 -20.19
CA LEU A 241 -24.29 5.76 -20.71
C LEU A 241 -24.31 5.71 -22.24
N GLN A 242 -23.63 6.67 -22.88
CA GLN A 242 -23.39 6.67 -24.31
C GLN A 242 -21.94 6.26 -24.57
N ARG A 243 -21.74 5.11 -25.24
CA ARG A 243 -20.43 4.78 -25.82
C ARG A 243 -20.07 5.88 -26.80
N SER A 244 -18.90 6.49 -26.62
CA SER A 244 -18.40 7.42 -27.63
C SER A 244 -18.18 6.66 -28.94
N GLU A 245 -18.39 7.31 -30.08
CA GLU A 245 -18.06 6.72 -31.39
C GLU A 245 -16.59 6.26 -31.43
N THR A 246 -15.72 6.99 -30.73
CA THR A 246 -14.31 6.65 -30.57
C THR A 246 -14.06 5.37 -29.79
N GLU A 247 -14.87 5.03 -28.79
CA GLU A 247 -14.76 3.76 -28.05
C GLU A 247 -15.24 2.60 -28.92
N LYS A 248 -16.37 2.76 -29.64
CA LYS A 248 -16.86 1.75 -30.57
C LYS A 248 -15.85 1.43 -31.67
N MET A 249 -15.29 2.46 -32.30
CA MET A 249 -14.26 2.30 -33.33
C MET A 249 -12.99 1.63 -32.77
N ARG A 250 -12.59 1.95 -31.54
CA ARG A 250 -11.43 1.33 -30.89
C ARG A 250 -11.67 -0.15 -30.60
N ASP A 251 -12.81 -0.49 -30.01
CA ASP A 251 -13.16 -1.88 -29.70
C ASP A 251 -13.27 -2.72 -30.98
N GLU A 252 -13.87 -2.17 -32.05
CA GLU A 252 -13.93 -2.82 -33.35
C GLU A 252 -12.52 -3.02 -33.95
N ALA A 253 -11.68 -1.99 -33.90
CA ALA A 253 -10.29 -2.07 -34.37
C ALA A 253 -9.46 -3.09 -33.57
N GLU A 254 -9.65 -3.16 -32.26
CA GLU A 254 -8.98 -4.14 -31.39
C GLU A 254 -9.47 -5.56 -31.71
N LEU A 255 -10.77 -5.76 -31.86
CA LEU A 255 -11.36 -7.06 -32.24
C LEU A 255 -10.87 -7.51 -33.62
N LEU A 256 -10.80 -6.60 -34.59
CA LEU A 256 -10.21 -6.86 -35.90
C LEU A 256 -8.72 -7.20 -35.79
N ALA A 257 -7.94 -6.46 -34.99
CA ALA A 257 -6.53 -6.74 -34.77
C ALA A 257 -6.29 -8.12 -34.14
N ILE A 258 -7.11 -8.51 -33.16
CA ILE A 258 -7.07 -9.84 -32.54
C ILE A 258 -7.42 -10.90 -33.59
N ARG A 259 -8.49 -10.72 -34.36
CA ARG A 259 -8.90 -11.64 -35.44
C ARG A 259 -7.82 -11.79 -36.50
N HIS A 260 -7.18 -10.70 -36.92
CA HIS A 260 -6.07 -10.72 -37.88
C HIS A 260 -4.85 -11.43 -37.30
N ARG A 261 -4.51 -11.19 -36.02
CA ARG A 261 -3.42 -11.89 -35.33
C ARG A 261 -3.68 -13.39 -35.26
N GLU A 262 -4.89 -13.80 -34.88
CA GLU A 262 -5.28 -15.22 -34.82
C GLU A 262 -5.24 -15.86 -36.21
N THR A 263 -5.79 -15.18 -37.22
CA THR A 263 -5.77 -15.65 -38.61
C THR A 263 -4.34 -15.79 -39.13
N ASN A 264 -3.48 -14.81 -38.87
CA ASN A 264 -2.07 -14.84 -39.26
C ASN A 264 -1.31 -15.96 -38.52
N GLN A 265 -1.54 -16.15 -37.23
CA GLN A 265 -0.95 -17.26 -36.47
C GLN A 265 -1.44 -18.61 -37.00
N ARG A 266 -2.73 -18.74 -37.33
CA ARG A 266 -3.29 -19.94 -37.94
C ARG A 266 -2.68 -20.20 -39.30
N GLN A 267 -2.55 -19.18 -40.15
CA GLN A 267 -1.89 -19.28 -41.45
C GLN A 267 -0.40 -19.63 -41.31
N GLN A 268 0.32 -19.04 -40.35
CA GLN A 268 1.71 -19.39 -40.07
C GLN A 268 1.85 -20.83 -39.58
N LYS A 269 0.98 -21.29 -38.67
CA LYS A 269 0.94 -22.69 -38.23
C LYS A 269 0.64 -23.63 -39.39
N VAL A 270 -0.32 -23.30 -40.26
CA VAL A 270 -0.60 -24.08 -41.47
C VAL A 270 0.62 -24.09 -42.38
N LYS A 271 1.26 -22.95 -42.66
CA LYS A 271 2.48 -22.90 -43.47
C LYS A 271 3.66 -23.67 -42.87
N MET A 272 3.76 -23.73 -41.54
CA MET A 272 4.86 -24.37 -40.83
C MET A 272 4.68 -25.87 -40.65
N TYR A 273 3.45 -26.33 -40.39
CA TYR A 273 3.15 -27.72 -40.00
C TYR A 273 2.36 -28.49 -41.06
N ASN A 274 1.62 -27.82 -41.94
CA ASN A 274 1.04 -28.43 -43.14
C ASN A 274 1.97 -28.18 -44.32
N GLY A 275 3.02 -28.99 -44.44
CA GLY A 275 3.72 -29.10 -45.72
C GLY A 275 2.74 -29.51 -46.83
N ALA A 276 3.12 -29.32 -48.10
CA ALA A 276 2.32 -29.78 -49.24
C ALA A 276 2.10 -31.33 -49.28
N ARG A 277 2.64 -32.07 -48.30
CA ARG A 277 2.64 -33.53 -48.21
C ARG A 277 2.28 -33.98 -46.79
N HIS A 278 1.79 -35.22 -46.67
CA HIS A 278 1.31 -35.79 -45.41
C HIS A 278 2.42 -35.91 -44.33
N SER A 279 2.04 -36.00 -43.06
CA SER A 279 2.97 -36.09 -41.90
C SER A 279 4.00 -37.22 -41.96
N ARG A 280 3.72 -38.31 -42.70
CA ARG A 280 4.66 -39.44 -42.90
C ARG A 280 5.72 -39.19 -43.99
N PHE A 281 5.68 -38.06 -44.69
CA PHE A 281 6.65 -37.68 -45.71
C PHE A 281 7.81 -36.94 -45.02
N GLY A 282 8.61 -37.68 -44.25
CA GLY A 282 9.80 -37.14 -43.59
C GLY A 282 10.98 -37.15 -44.55
N GLY A 283 11.58 -35.99 -44.82
CA GLY A 283 12.88 -35.91 -45.49
C GLY A 283 13.97 -36.40 -44.53
N THR A 284 14.93 -37.17 -45.04
CA THR A 284 16.10 -37.61 -44.27
C THR A 284 17.25 -36.65 -44.56
N TYR A 285 17.71 -35.94 -43.52
CA TYR A 285 18.81 -35.00 -43.59
C TYR A 285 20.02 -35.56 -42.84
N VAL A 286 21.21 -35.29 -43.34
CA VAL A 286 22.46 -35.60 -42.64
C VAL A 286 23.06 -34.30 -42.12
N LEU A 287 23.23 -34.21 -40.82
CA LEU A 287 23.82 -33.04 -40.18
C LEU A 287 25.34 -33.18 -40.17
N LYS A 288 26.01 -32.42 -41.04
CA LYS A 288 27.47 -32.38 -41.08
C LYS A 288 28.03 -31.76 -39.81
N SER A 289 29.18 -32.26 -39.36
CA SER A 289 29.90 -31.80 -38.16
C SER A 289 29.23 -32.11 -36.81
N MET A 290 28.19 -32.94 -36.78
CA MET A 290 27.63 -33.50 -35.55
C MET A 290 27.64 -35.02 -35.64
N LYS A 291 28.37 -35.67 -34.73
CA LYS A 291 28.45 -37.13 -34.68
C LYS A 291 27.29 -37.72 -33.88
N SER A 292 26.75 -38.81 -34.39
CA SER A 292 25.85 -39.71 -33.67
C SER A 292 26.62 -40.55 -32.66
N ILE A 293 25.90 -41.34 -31.86
CA ILE A 293 26.44 -42.30 -30.90
C ILE A 293 27.38 -43.32 -31.58
N SER A 294 27.18 -43.57 -32.88
CA SER A 294 27.98 -44.48 -33.71
C SER A 294 29.15 -43.82 -34.46
N GLU A 295 29.60 -42.62 -34.06
CA GLU A 295 30.68 -41.82 -34.68
C GLU A 295 30.40 -41.32 -36.12
N ASN A 296 29.34 -41.80 -36.76
CA ASN A 296 28.85 -41.34 -38.07
C ASN A 296 28.09 -40.01 -37.96
N GLU A 297 27.95 -39.29 -39.08
CA GLU A 297 27.16 -38.04 -39.13
C GLU A 297 25.70 -38.29 -38.69
N LEU A 298 25.14 -37.36 -37.92
CA LEU A 298 23.81 -37.49 -37.34
C LEU A 298 22.71 -37.40 -38.41
N ILE A 299 21.81 -38.38 -38.42
CA ILE A 299 20.64 -38.40 -39.30
C ILE A 299 19.45 -37.75 -38.61
N TYR A 300 18.79 -36.81 -39.28
CA TYR A 300 17.61 -36.09 -38.79
C TYR A 300 16.43 -36.29 -39.75
N HIS A 301 15.29 -36.75 -39.22
CA HIS A 301 14.14 -37.17 -40.03
C HIS A 301 12.97 -36.18 -40.05
N LYS A 302 13.06 -35.04 -39.34
CA LYS A 302 12.02 -34.02 -39.36
C LYS A 302 12.30 -33.00 -40.47
N PRO A 303 11.26 -32.52 -41.17
CA PRO A 303 11.42 -31.48 -42.19
C PRO A 303 11.97 -30.20 -41.55
N LEU A 304 13.16 -29.79 -41.96
CA LEU A 304 13.76 -28.51 -41.56
C LEU A 304 13.49 -27.49 -42.67
N ASN A 305 12.58 -26.54 -42.43
CA ASN A 305 12.40 -25.41 -43.34
C ASN A 305 13.59 -24.43 -43.29
N LYS A 306 14.32 -24.39 -42.16
CA LYS A 306 15.55 -23.61 -41.91
C LYS A 306 16.45 -24.33 -40.89
N LEU A 307 17.76 -24.15 -40.97
CA LEU A 307 18.74 -24.74 -40.03
C LEU A 307 18.57 -24.20 -38.60
N GLU A 308 18.13 -22.94 -38.45
CA GLU A 308 17.82 -22.28 -37.17
C GLU A 308 16.67 -22.96 -36.39
N ALA A 309 15.83 -23.74 -37.08
CA ALA A 309 14.73 -24.48 -36.48
C ALA A 309 15.16 -25.84 -35.90
N LEU A 310 16.45 -26.19 -36.02
CA LEU A 310 17.02 -27.40 -35.46
C LEU A 310 17.05 -27.33 -33.94
N ASN A 311 16.06 -27.96 -33.30
CA ASN A 311 15.97 -28.05 -31.84
C ASN A 311 15.97 -29.51 -31.41
N PHE A 312 17.08 -29.96 -30.83
CA PHE A 312 17.25 -31.32 -30.29
C PHE A 312 16.57 -31.52 -28.93
N ASP A 313 16.17 -30.43 -28.27
CA ASP A 313 15.46 -30.45 -26.99
C ASP A 313 13.94 -30.49 -27.17
N ALA A 314 13.42 -30.35 -28.40
CA ALA A 314 11.99 -30.31 -28.68
C ALA A 314 11.25 -31.59 -28.25
N ASP A 315 11.88 -32.75 -28.41
CA ASP A 315 11.31 -34.06 -28.02
C ASP A 315 11.75 -34.49 -26.62
N LYS A 316 12.63 -33.73 -25.95
CA LYS A 316 13.04 -34.05 -24.59
C LYS A 316 11.88 -33.76 -23.65
N LYS A 317 11.50 -34.75 -22.83
CA LYS A 317 10.55 -34.55 -21.73
C LYS A 317 11.14 -33.52 -20.78
N LYS A 318 10.56 -32.33 -20.72
CA LYS A 318 10.98 -31.29 -19.77
C LYS A 318 10.85 -31.84 -18.35
N PRO A 319 11.89 -31.74 -17.50
CA PRO A 319 11.78 -32.18 -16.13
C PRO A 319 10.70 -31.36 -15.42
N LYS A 320 9.83 -32.04 -14.66
CA LYS A 320 8.80 -31.37 -13.87
C LYS A 320 9.49 -30.55 -12.80
N THR A 321 9.26 -29.23 -12.78
CA THR A 321 9.72 -28.38 -11.68
C THR A 321 8.98 -28.78 -10.40
N PRO A 322 9.68 -29.12 -9.31
CA PRO A 322 9.06 -29.37 -8.02
C PRO A 322 8.26 -28.14 -7.55
N LYS A 323 7.15 -28.36 -6.82
CA LYS A 323 6.22 -27.27 -6.41
C LYS A 323 6.90 -26.15 -5.62
N ASN A 324 7.94 -26.46 -4.85
CA ASN A 324 8.73 -25.50 -4.06
C ASN A 324 9.71 -24.65 -4.90
N ARG A 325 9.87 -24.96 -6.19
CA ARG A 325 10.69 -24.21 -7.15
C ARG A 325 9.85 -23.59 -8.28
N MET A 326 8.53 -23.58 -8.11
CA MET A 326 7.65 -22.94 -9.07
C MET A 326 7.59 -21.43 -8.79
N PRO A 327 7.65 -20.58 -9.82
CA PRO A 327 7.44 -19.15 -9.65
C PRO A 327 6.06 -18.85 -9.05
N VAL A 328 5.99 -17.81 -8.23
CA VAL A 328 4.73 -17.37 -7.63
C VAL A 328 3.78 -16.87 -8.71
N GLN A 329 2.60 -17.50 -8.81
CA GLN A 329 1.57 -17.07 -9.75
C GLN A 329 0.77 -15.90 -9.18
N SER A 330 0.52 -14.88 -10.02
CA SER A 330 -0.37 -13.77 -9.69
C SER A 330 -1.83 -14.22 -9.80
N SER A 331 -2.61 -13.99 -8.76
CA SER A 331 -4.07 -14.18 -8.78
C SER A 331 -4.75 -12.85 -9.10
N THR A 332 -4.68 -12.40 -10.36
CA THR A 332 -5.48 -11.25 -10.82
C THR A 332 -6.80 -11.77 -11.35
N PHE A 333 -7.88 -11.57 -10.59
CA PHE A 333 -9.24 -11.84 -11.02
C PHE A 333 -9.86 -10.52 -11.49
N GLU A 334 -9.50 -10.09 -12.70
CA GLU A 334 -10.10 -8.93 -13.34
C GLU A 334 -11.15 -9.43 -14.33
N ARG A 335 -12.40 -8.99 -14.16
CA ARG A 335 -13.53 -9.34 -15.01
C ARG A 335 -14.25 -8.07 -15.41
N ARG A 336 -14.71 -7.97 -16.65
CA ARG A 336 -15.56 -6.85 -17.07
C ARG A 336 -17.00 -7.16 -16.68
N SER A 337 -17.50 -6.55 -15.60
CA SER A 337 -18.90 -6.70 -15.18
C SER A 337 -19.89 -6.14 -16.21
N ALA A 338 -21.15 -6.55 -16.07
CA ALA A 338 -22.25 -6.04 -16.86
C ALA A 338 -22.33 -4.50 -16.82
N PHE A 339 -22.83 -3.89 -17.90
CA PHE A 339 -22.78 -2.44 -18.06
C PHE A 339 -23.56 -1.66 -16.99
N SER A 340 -24.76 -2.13 -16.64
CA SER A 340 -25.57 -1.54 -15.56
C SER A 340 -24.82 -1.54 -14.22
N ILE A 341 -24.10 -2.62 -13.94
CA ILE A 341 -23.29 -2.76 -12.71
C ILE A 341 -22.19 -1.71 -12.67
N ARG A 342 -21.45 -1.58 -13.77
CA ARG A 342 -20.38 -0.58 -13.89
C ARG A 342 -20.89 0.85 -13.77
N LEU A 343 -22.12 1.12 -14.23
CA LEU A 343 -22.70 2.46 -14.15
C LEU A 343 -22.98 2.86 -12.71
N PHE A 344 -23.72 2.04 -11.95
CA PHE A 344 -24.03 2.40 -10.56
C PHE A 344 -22.78 2.34 -9.68
N LEU A 345 -21.84 1.42 -9.93
CA LEU A 345 -20.55 1.40 -9.19
C LEU A 345 -19.73 2.66 -9.46
N LYS A 346 -19.78 3.20 -10.68
CA LYS A 346 -19.16 4.48 -11.01
C LYS A 346 -19.84 5.63 -10.25
N GLU A 347 -21.17 5.69 -10.25
CA GLU A 347 -21.94 6.70 -9.52
C GLU A 347 -21.61 6.66 -8.02
N PHE A 348 -21.64 5.46 -7.43
CA PHE A 348 -21.20 5.22 -6.05
C PHE A 348 -19.79 5.75 -5.79
N CYS A 349 -18.81 5.43 -6.65
CA CYS A 349 -17.43 5.90 -6.47
C CYS A 349 -17.33 7.43 -6.53
N VAL A 350 -18.13 8.09 -7.38
CA VAL A 350 -18.18 9.56 -7.47
C VAL A 350 -18.74 10.14 -6.18
N GLU A 351 -19.86 9.62 -5.67
CA GLU A 351 -20.46 10.11 -4.44
C GLU A 351 -19.55 9.88 -3.22
N PHE A 352 -18.94 8.70 -3.13
CA PHE A 352 -17.98 8.35 -2.08
C PHE A 352 -16.77 9.29 -2.07
N LEU A 353 -16.18 9.60 -3.23
CA LEU A 353 -15.07 10.55 -3.34
C LEU A 353 -15.47 11.97 -2.93
N ASN A 354 -16.70 12.40 -3.25
CA ASN A 354 -17.19 13.73 -2.89
C ASN A 354 -17.55 13.86 -1.41
N GLY A 355 -18.09 12.82 -0.79
CA GLY A 355 -18.71 12.90 0.53
C GLY A 355 -17.95 12.24 1.69
N ALA A 356 -17.06 11.28 1.43
CA ALA A 356 -16.55 10.41 2.50
C ALA A 356 -15.06 10.08 2.43
N TYR A 357 -14.45 10.00 1.25
CA TYR A 357 -13.09 9.45 1.08
C TYR A 357 -12.05 10.04 2.03
N ASN A 358 -11.90 11.37 2.07
CA ASN A 358 -10.88 12.00 2.91
C ASN A 358 -11.09 11.69 4.40
N THR A 359 -12.34 11.81 4.89
CA THR A 359 -12.69 11.53 6.29
C THR A 359 -12.45 10.07 6.65
N LEU A 360 -12.92 9.14 5.80
CA LEU A 360 -12.74 7.71 5.99
C LEU A 360 -11.25 7.35 6.05
N MET A 361 -10.47 7.78 5.06
CA MET A 361 -9.05 7.44 4.95
C MET A 361 -8.22 8.02 6.09
N TYR A 362 -8.56 9.22 6.58
CA TYR A 362 -7.93 9.82 7.75
C TYR A 362 -8.13 8.94 9.00
N HIS A 363 -9.39 8.60 9.30
CA HIS A 363 -9.73 7.84 10.51
C HIS A 363 -9.25 6.39 10.45
N VAL A 364 -9.31 5.75 9.29
CA VAL A 364 -8.72 4.42 9.08
C VAL A 364 -7.22 4.46 9.33
N LYS A 365 -6.49 5.42 8.75
CA LYS A 365 -5.05 5.57 8.98
C LYS A 365 -4.73 5.79 10.45
N ASP A 366 -5.48 6.66 11.14
CA ASP A 366 -5.30 6.91 12.58
C ASP A 366 -5.52 5.64 13.41
N ASN A 367 -6.55 4.84 13.09
CA ASN A 367 -6.82 3.57 13.77
C ASN A 367 -5.72 2.53 13.54
N LEU A 368 -5.20 2.43 12.31
CA LEU A 368 -4.11 1.53 11.94
C LEU A 368 -2.79 1.92 12.63
N VAL A 369 -2.44 3.21 12.63
CA VAL A 369 -1.21 3.72 13.27
C VAL A 369 -1.23 3.50 14.78
N ARG A 370 -2.40 3.66 15.42
CA ARG A 370 -2.57 3.41 16.87
C ARG A 370 -2.70 1.93 17.22
N ALA A 371 -2.57 1.02 16.25
CA ALA A 371 -2.74 -0.42 16.40
C ALA A 371 -4.07 -0.81 17.08
N ARG A 372 -5.14 -0.04 16.83
CA ARG A 372 -6.51 -0.34 17.30
C ARG A 372 -7.26 -1.27 16.35
N ALA A 373 -6.74 -1.42 15.14
CA ALA A 373 -7.26 -2.29 14.10
C ALA A 373 -6.74 -3.73 14.26
N GLN A 374 -7.41 -4.69 13.61
CA GLN A 374 -6.98 -6.07 13.61
C GLN A 374 -5.68 -6.22 12.80
N ALA A 375 -4.95 -7.31 13.03
CA ALA A 375 -3.80 -7.62 12.19
C ALA A 375 -4.29 -7.76 10.73
N HIS A 376 -3.55 -7.18 9.77
CA HIS A 376 -3.73 -7.34 8.32
C HIS A 376 -4.66 -6.34 7.62
N ASP A 377 -5.31 -5.48 8.39
CA ASP A 377 -6.19 -4.42 7.96
C ASP A 377 -5.52 -3.37 7.06
N GLU A 378 -4.19 -3.24 7.10
CA GLU A 378 -3.46 -2.28 6.27
C GLU A 378 -3.60 -2.58 4.77
N SER A 379 -3.89 -3.83 4.41
CA SER A 379 -4.08 -4.26 3.02
C SER A 379 -5.27 -3.56 2.36
N TYR A 380 -6.36 -3.37 3.10
CA TYR A 380 -7.57 -2.69 2.60
C TYR A 380 -7.35 -1.19 2.43
N TYR A 381 -6.60 -0.56 3.35
CA TYR A 381 -6.20 0.84 3.22
C TYR A 381 -5.35 1.07 1.96
N LEU A 382 -4.32 0.23 1.74
CA LEU A 382 -3.47 0.32 0.56
C LEU A 382 -4.25 0.07 -0.74
N TRP A 383 -5.15 -0.92 -0.73
CA TRP A 383 -6.02 -1.19 -1.87
C TRP A 383 -6.93 0.01 -2.17
N ALA A 384 -7.57 0.59 -1.16
CA ALA A 384 -8.50 1.71 -1.34
C ALA A 384 -7.78 2.97 -1.81
N LEU A 385 -6.61 3.27 -1.24
CA LEU A 385 -5.74 4.35 -1.69
C LEU A 385 -5.44 4.19 -3.18
N ARG A 386 -4.95 3.01 -3.59
CA ARG A 386 -4.66 2.75 -5.00
C ARG A 386 -5.91 2.92 -5.87
N PHE A 387 -7.01 2.26 -5.53
CA PHE A 387 -8.20 2.20 -6.38
C PHE A 387 -8.85 3.57 -6.57
N PHE A 388 -9.17 4.28 -5.48
CA PHE A 388 -9.91 5.53 -5.53
C PHE A 388 -9.07 6.69 -6.08
N MET A 389 -7.75 6.68 -5.83
CA MET A 389 -6.85 7.65 -6.46
C MET A 389 -6.72 7.41 -7.97
N GLU A 390 -6.58 6.15 -8.41
CA GLU A 390 -6.56 5.81 -9.84
C GLU A 390 -7.88 6.20 -10.51
N PHE A 391 -9.01 5.96 -9.84
CA PHE A 391 -10.34 6.34 -10.33
C PHE A 391 -10.45 7.87 -10.48
N ASN A 392 -10.09 8.64 -9.44
CA ASN A 392 -10.11 10.09 -9.48
C ASN A 392 -9.23 10.62 -10.62
N ARG A 393 -8.00 10.08 -10.77
CA ARG A 393 -7.06 10.44 -11.84
C ARG A 393 -7.62 10.18 -13.24
N CYS A 394 -8.41 9.13 -13.42
CA CYS A 394 -8.95 8.76 -14.74
C CYS A 394 -10.31 9.38 -15.08
N TYR A 395 -11.07 9.87 -14.08
CA TYR A 395 -12.42 10.41 -14.28
C TYR A 395 -12.42 11.93 -14.57
N LYS A 396 -12.20 12.76 -13.55
CA LYS A 396 -12.21 14.24 -13.65
C LYS A 396 -11.08 14.93 -12.87
N PHE A 397 -10.19 14.14 -12.27
CA PHE A 397 -9.06 14.55 -11.47
C PHE A 397 -9.25 15.85 -10.67
N GLU A 398 -9.75 15.70 -9.44
CA GLU A 398 -9.88 16.81 -8.50
C GLU A 398 -9.04 16.51 -7.25
N VAL A 399 -8.02 17.33 -7.00
CA VAL A 399 -7.06 17.10 -5.89
C VAL A 399 -7.74 17.20 -4.53
N LYS A 400 -8.74 18.09 -4.40
CA LYS A 400 -9.53 18.26 -3.16
C LYS A 400 -10.22 16.98 -2.69
N LEU A 401 -10.58 16.08 -3.61
CA LEU A 401 -11.29 14.83 -3.29
C LEU A 401 -10.37 13.77 -2.70
N VAL A 402 -9.05 13.92 -2.87
CA VAL A 402 -8.02 12.95 -2.43
C VAL A 402 -6.90 13.63 -1.64
N SER A 403 -7.19 14.78 -1.02
CA SER A 403 -6.21 15.61 -0.32
C SER A 403 -5.62 14.90 0.91
N GLU A 404 -6.38 14.04 1.59
CA GLU A 404 -5.90 13.28 2.75
C GLU A 404 -4.75 12.34 2.38
N THR A 405 -4.88 11.66 1.24
CA THR A 405 -3.85 10.73 0.76
C THR A 405 -2.70 11.41 0.03
N MET A 406 -2.90 12.65 -0.44
CA MET A 406 -1.87 13.50 -1.05
C MET A 406 -1.13 14.37 -0.03
N SER A 407 -0.63 13.74 1.04
CA SER A 407 0.13 14.40 2.10
C SER A 407 1.48 13.71 2.33
N VAL A 408 2.49 14.47 2.80
CA VAL A 408 3.82 13.93 3.11
C VAL A 408 3.74 12.78 4.14
N GLN A 409 2.82 12.89 5.09
CA GLN A 409 2.56 11.86 6.10
C GLN A 409 2.08 10.54 5.46
N THR A 410 1.18 10.60 4.48
CA THR A 410 0.69 9.41 3.79
C THR A 410 1.79 8.75 2.94
N PHE A 411 2.61 9.54 2.24
CA PHE A 411 3.78 9.00 1.51
C PHE A 411 4.74 8.27 2.44
N ARG A 412 5.06 8.88 3.59
CA ARG A 412 5.91 8.25 4.62
C ARG A 412 5.29 6.96 5.15
N TYR A 413 3.99 6.98 5.45
CA TYR A 413 3.29 5.81 5.98
C TYR A 413 3.32 4.63 4.99
N VAL A 414 3.04 4.87 3.71
CA VAL A 414 3.10 3.82 2.66
C VAL A 414 4.54 3.31 2.50
N GLN A 415 5.53 4.19 2.51
CA GLN A 415 6.94 3.82 2.42
C GLN A 415 7.39 2.94 3.61
N GLN A 416 7.00 3.29 4.84
CA GLN A 416 7.27 2.50 6.05
C GLN A 416 6.59 1.13 5.99
N LEU A 417 5.36 1.04 5.45
CA LEU A 417 4.70 -0.25 5.23
C LEU A 417 5.44 -1.11 4.21
N MET A 418 5.96 -0.52 3.14
CA MET A 418 6.78 -1.25 2.16
C MET A 418 8.05 -1.83 2.81
N GLU A 419 8.75 -1.05 3.62
CA GLU A 419 9.93 -1.53 4.38
C GLU A 419 9.54 -2.64 5.36
N LYS A 420 8.49 -2.43 6.18
CA LYS A 420 7.95 -3.45 7.09
C LYS A 420 7.66 -4.75 6.36
N PHE A 421 6.93 -4.72 5.25
CA PHE A 421 6.61 -5.94 4.49
C PHE A 421 7.83 -6.59 3.87
N PHE A 422 8.79 -5.79 3.40
CA PHE A 422 10.06 -6.29 2.87
C PHE A 422 10.90 -6.99 3.96
N ASP A 423 10.98 -6.42 5.17
CA ASP A 423 11.67 -7.03 6.30
C ASP A 423 10.98 -8.32 6.77
N MET A 424 9.65 -8.35 6.76
CA MET A 424 8.86 -9.55 7.09
C MET A 424 9.08 -10.69 6.08
N ILE A 425 9.32 -10.40 4.80
CA ILE A 425 9.71 -11.41 3.80
C ILE A 425 11.04 -12.09 4.17
N GLN A 426 11.95 -11.36 4.83
CA GLN A 426 13.26 -11.88 5.23
C GLN A 426 13.23 -12.64 6.56
N THR A 427 12.42 -12.16 7.51
CA THR A 427 12.34 -12.71 8.88
C THR A 427 11.33 -13.87 9.00
N ASP A 428 10.10 -13.69 8.49
CA ASP A 428 9.04 -14.70 8.54
C ASP A 428 9.07 -15.63 7.32
N LYS A 429 9.91 -16.66 7.40
CA LYS A 429 10.09 -17.65 6.34
C LYS A 429 8.86 -18.52 6.07
N LYS A 430 7.87 -18.55 6.98
CA LYS A 430 6.65 -19.36 6.79
C LYS A 430 5.66 -18.68 5.86
N ASN A 431 5.52 -17.36 5.99
CA ASN A 431 4.49 -16.58 5.27
C ASN A 431 5.07 -15.66 4.18
N ILE A 432 6.17 -16.05 3.55
CA ILE A 432 6.85 -15.27 2.49
C ILE A 432 5.88 -14.80 1.40
N ILE A 433 4.99 -15.68 0.92
CA ILE A 433 4.05 -15.36 -0.17
C ILE A 433 3.02 -14.32 0.29
N LEU A 434 2.56 -14.39 1.54
CA LEU A 434 1.62 -13.43 2.11
C LEU A 434 2.26 -12.04 2.20
N TRP A 435 3.46 -11.96 2.76
CA TRP A 435 4.21 -10.71 2.86
C TRP A 435 4.57 -10.14 1.49
N SER A 436 4.88 -10.99 0.51
CA SER A 436 5.09 -10.57 -0.89
C SER A 436 3.84 -9.95 -1.51
N ARG A 437 2.65 -10.54 -1.28
CA ARG A 437 1.39 -9.97 -1.76
C ARG A 437 1.11 -8.60 -1.12
N ARG A 438 1.37 -8.44 0.18
CA ARG A 438 1.23 -7.14 0.87
C ARG A 438 2.20 -6.10 0.36
N LEU A 439 3.45 -6.48 0.15
CA LEU A 439 4.46 -5.61 -0.47
C LEU A 439 4.03 -5.17 -1.88
N HIS A 440 3.44 -6.09 -2.66
CA HIS A 440 2.91 -5.75 -3.99
C HIS A 440 1.77 -4.73 -3.90
N LEU A 441 0.82 -4.90 -2.97
CA LEU A 441 -0.24 -3.91 -2.74
C LEU A 441 0.31 -2.55 -2.33
N ALA A 442 1.30 -2.52 -1.44
CA ALA A 442 1.95 -1.28 -1.01
C ALA A 442 2.68 -0.57 -2.15
N LEU A 443 3.40 -1.34 -2.98
CA LEU A 443 4.07 -0.84 -4.18
C LEU A 443 3.07 -0.24 -5.18
N LEU A 444 1.92 -0.88 -5.37
CA LEU A 444 0.85 -0.38 -6.25
C LEU A 444 0.24 0.92 -5.73
N ALA A 445 0.00 1.03 -4.42
CA ALA A 445 -0.40 2.28 -3.78
C ALA A 445 0.65 3.38 -3.98
N TYR A 446 1.93 3.08 -3.75
CA TYR A 446 3.03 4.02 -3.94
C TYR A 446 3.17 4.47 -5.41
N LYS A 447 3.00 3.55 -6.35
CA LYS A 447 2.96 3.86 -7.79
C LYS A 447 1.87 4.86 -8.12
N GLU A 448 0.66 4.67 -7.59
CA GLU A 448 -0.46 5.57 -7.86
C GLU A 448 -0.27 6.95 -7.21
N LEU A 449 0.35 7.00 -6.03
CA LEU A 449 0.80 8.26 -5.42
C LEU A 449 1.75 9.03 -6.35
N LEU A 450 2.75 8.37 -6.94
CA LEU A 450 3.68 8.98 -7.90
C LEU A 450 3.00 9.40 -9.22
N LEU A 451 2.07 8.58 -9.74
CA LEU A 451 1.29 8.92 -10.93
C LEU A 451 0.40 10.14 -10.67
N THR A 452 -0.13 10.29 -9.46
CA THR A 452 -0.93 11.45 -9.06
C THR A 452 -0.07 12.72 -9.05
N ILE A 453 1.15 12.67 -8.51
CA ILE A 453 2.12 13.78 -8.59
C ILE A 453 2.37 14.19 -10.05
N CYS A 454 2.56 13.21 -10.96
CA CYS A 454 2.76 13.50 -12.39
C CYS A 454 1.61 14.32 -13.01
N VAL A 455 0.38 14.12 -12.55
CA VAL A 455 -0.80 14.86 -13.02
C VAL A 455 -0.90 16.21 -12.32
N MET A 456 -0.59 16.29 -11.01
CA MET A 456 -0.55 17.55 -10.27
C MET A 456 0.44 18.56 -10.86
N ASP A 457 1.60 18.09 -11.35
CA ASP A 457 2.59 18.94 -12.01
C ASP A 457 2.05 19.65 -13.27
N LYS A 458 1.07 19.02 -13.93
CA LYS A 458 0.42 19.54 -15.14
C LYS A 458 -0.87 20.31 -14.84
N SER A 459 -1.24 20.42 -13.57
CA SER A 459 -2.47 21.09 -13.16
C SER A 459 -2.43 22.58 -13.55
N PRO A 460 -3.55 23.17 -13.99
CA PRO A 460 -3.64 24.61 -14.24
C PRO A 460 -3.49 25.42 -12.94
N ASP A 461 -3.87 24.85 -11.79
CA ASP A 461 -3.82 25.51 -10.48
C ASP A 461 -2.38 25.57 -9.92
N GLY A 462 -1.92 26.78 -9.58
CA GLY A 462 -0.60 27.01 -9.00
C GLY A 462 -0.42 26.37 -7.63
N THR A 463 -1.45 26.38 -6.78
CA THR A 463 -1.38 25.82 -5.41
C THR A 463 -1.15 24.32 -5.41
N VAL A 464 -1.79 23.62 -6.36
CA VAL A 464 -1.60 22.18 -6.60
C VAL A 464 -0.18 21.90 -7.07
N ARG A 465 0.37 22.71 -7.98
CA ARG A 465 1.75 22.57 -8.44
C ARG A 465 2.76 22.81 -7.32
N ASP A 466 2.51 23.77 -6.44
CA ASP A 466 3.39 24.05 -5.31
C ASP A 466 3.34 22.93 -4.26
N SER A 467 2.16 22.38 -3.99
CA SER A 467 2.00 21.19 -3.15
C SER A 467 2.77 19.99 -3.71
N SER A 468 2.71 19.78 -5.04
CA SER A 468 3.50 18.75 -5.73
C SER A 468 5.01 18.97 -5.55
N LYS A 469 5.51 20.21 -5.67
CA LYS A 469 6.93 20.53 -5.46
C LYS A 469 7.39 20.20 -4.04
N VAL A 470 6.59 20.51 -3.01
CA VAL A 470 6.90 20.19 -1.61
C VAL A 470 7.03 18.68 -1.41
N ILE A 471 6.07 17.91 -1.92
CA ILE A 471 6.10 16.44 -1.82
C ILE A 471 7.30 15.86 -2.57
N LYS A 472 7.56 16.32 -3.81
CA LYS A 472 8.74 15.88 -4.59
C LYS A 472 10.05 16.19 -3.90
N SER A 473 10.18 17.37 -3.29
CA SER A 473 11.36 17.75 -2.50
C SER A 473 11.59 16.73 -1.37
N ASN A 474 10.54 16.40 -0.63
CA ASN A 474 10.62 15.39 0.43
C ASN A 474 11.10 14.02 -0.10
N ILE A 475 10.50 13.54 -1.20
CA ILE A 475 10.82 12.24 -1.80
C ILE A 475 12.27 12.17 -2.32
N PHE A 476 12.78 13.22 -2.95
CA PHE A 476 14.09 13.18 -3.62
C PHE A 476 15.28 13.57 -2.74
N TYR A 477 15.06 14.30 -1.63
CA TYR A 477 16.14 14.61 -0.69
C TYR A 477 16.32 13.53 0.39
N ILE A 478 15.24 12.87 0.80
CA ILE A 478 15.27 11.80 1.79
C ILE A 478 15.83 10.52 1.14
N LEU A 479 16.74 9.84 1.83
CA LEU A 479 17.53 8.73 1.28
C LEU A 479 16.69 7.45 1.18
N GLU A 480 15.84 7.23 2.17
CA GLU A 480 14.95 6.08 2.33
C GLU A 480 14.06 5.89 1.10
N TYR A 481 13.42 6.95 0.59
CA TYR A 481 12.60 6.86 -0.63
C TYR A 481 13.42 6.54 -1.89
N ARG A 482 14.65 7.07 -1.99
CA ARG A 482 15.51 6.88 -3.17
C ARG A 482 16.07 5.47 -3.25
N GLU A 483 16.48 4.92 -2.11
CA GLU A 483 17.11 3.60 -2.04
C GLU A 483 16.09 2.46 -2.04
N LEU A 484 14.86 2.70 -1.57
CA LEU A 484 13.84 1.65 -1.46
C LEU A 484 13.55 0.97 -2.80
N ILE A 485 13.24 1.72 -3.87
CA ILE A 485 12.87 1.09 -5.15
C ILE A 485 14.06 0.31 -5.74
N ILE A 486 15.28 0.84 -5.65
CA ILE A 486 16.49 0.16 -6.12
C ILE A 486 16.77 -1.11 -5.29
N THR A 487 16.54 -1.05 -3.99
CA THR A 487 16.66 -2.21 -3.10
C THR A 487 15.67 -3.30 -3.50
N LEU A 488 14.40 -2.94 -3.72
CA LEU A 488 13.37 -3.89 -4.18
C LEU A 488 13.73 -4.54 -5.53
N LEU A 489 14.34 -3.77 -6.44
CA LEU A 489 14.77 -4.27 -7.75
C LEU A 489 15.93 -5.27 -7.66
N THR A 490 16.95 -4.93 -6.89
CA THR A 490 18.15 -5.77 -6.75
C THR A 490 17.91 -7.03 -5.94
N THR A 491 16.83 -7.07 -5.15
CA THR A 491 16.47 -8.19 -4.27
C THR A 491 15.28 -9.00 -4.78
N TYR A 492 14.81 -8.74 -6.01
CA TYR A 492 13.74 -9.53 -6.64
C TYR A 492 14.13 -11.01 -6.75
N ASP A 493 13.21 -11.87 -6.32
CA ASP A 493 13.36 -13.33 -6.35
C ASP A 493 12.07 -13.95 -6.90
N GLU A 494 12.17 -14.67 -8.01
CA GLU A 494 11.04 -15.31 -8.70
C GLU A 494 10.32 -16.38 -7.87
N LEU A 495 10.99 -16.93 -6.86
CA LEU A 495 10.40 -17.91 -5.93
C LEU A 495 9.57 -17.25 -4.84
N LYS A 496 9.82 -15.97 -4.56
CA LYS A 496 9.15 -15.22 -3.48
C LYS A 496 8.13 -14.23 -4.01
N MET A 497 8.39 -13.66 -5.19
CA MET A 497 7.64 -12.57 -5.78
C MET A 497 7.10 -12.96 -7.16
N SER A 498 5.91 -12.46 -7.49
CA SER A 498 5.25 -12.81 -8.75
C SER A 498 5.80 -12.00 -9.95
N ASN A 499 5.57 -12.49 -11.16
CA ASN A 499 5.91 -11.74 -12.38
C ASN A 499 5.13 -10.40 -12.47
N ALA A 500 3.87 -10.38 -12.01
CA ALA A 500 3.07 -9.15 -11.96
C ALA A 500 3.71 -8.09 -11.05
N TYR A 501 4.25 -8.51 -9.89
CA TYR A 501 5.02 -7.62 -9.02
C TYR A 501 6.22 -7.02 -9.74
N LEU A 502 7.00 -7.82 -10.48
CA LEU A 502 8.16 -7.32 -11.22
C LEU A 502 7.74 -6.29 -12.29
N LYS A 503 6.66 -6.57 -13.03
CA LYS A 503 6.13 -5.65 -14.03
C LYS A 503 5.75 -4.31 -13.38
N ASP A 504 5.01 -4.34 -12.28
CA ASP A 504 4.61 -3.13 -11.57
C ASP A 504 5.80 -2.39 -10.97
N LEU A 505 6.80 -3.10 -10.46
CA LEU A 505 8.03 -2.52 -9.92
C LEU A 505 8.85 -1.80 -11.01
N MET A 506 8.93 -2.38 -12.21
CA MET A 506 9.52 -1.73 -13.38
C MET A 506 8.77 -0.46 -13.77
N GLU A 507 7.44 -0.50 -13.79
CA GLU A 507 6.62 0.67 -14.09
C GLU A 507 6.79 1.77 -13.02
N THR A 508 6.80 1.41 -11.73
CA THR A 508 7.06 2.34 -10.63
C THR A 508 8.43 2.99 -10.74
N GLN A 509 9.48 2.20 -11.04
CA GLN A 509 10.83 2.74 -11.23
C GLN A 509 10.88 3.70 -12.42
N HIS A 510 10.22 3.37 -13.54
CA HIS A 510 10.15 4.26 -14.69
C HIS A 510 9.50 5.60 -14.33
N VAL A 511 8.36 5.58 -13.63
CA VAL A 511 7.68 6.80 -13.18
C VAL A 511 8.56 7.59 -12.21
N PHE A 512 9.23 6.92 -11.27
CA PHE A 512 10.12 7.56 -10.30
C PHE A 512 11.29 8.28 -10.98
N ILE A 513 12.00 7.62 -11.90
CA ILE A 513 13.11 8.24 -12.65
C ILE A 513 12.61 9.41 -13.48
N LYS A 514 11.45 9.29 -14.13
CA LYS A 514 10.89 10.37 -14.95
C LYS A 514 10.52 11.60 -14.12
N LEU A 515 9.98 11.39 -12.91
CA LEU A 515 9.73 12.48 -11.96
C LEU A 515 11.04 13.12 -11.48
N LEU A 516 12.07 12.31 -11.23
CA LEU A 516 13.39 12.80 -10.83
C LEU A 516 14.06 13.62 -11.96
N GLU A 517 13.98 13.15 -13.20
CA GLU A 517 14.47 13.88 -14.38
C GLU A 517 13.79 15.24 -14.51
N GLY A 518 12.46 15.28 -14.37
CA GLY A 518 11.68 16.52 -14.37
C GLY A 518 12.08 17.47 -13.23
N PHE A 519 12.31 16.92 -12.02
CA PHE A 519 12.73 17.70 -10.86
C PHE A 519 14.14 18.29 -11.01
N CYS A 520 15.09 17.51 -11.52
CA CYS A 520 16.44 17.99 -11.83
C CYS A 520 16.42 19.04 -12.95
N SER A 521 15.59 18.84 -13.97
CA SER A 521 15.50 19.80 -15.07
C SER A 521 14.96 21.17 -14.62
N SER A 522 14.08 21.22 -13.62
CA SER A 522 13.51 22.47 -13.10
C SER A 522 14.38 23.17 -12.05
N ASN A 523 15.09 22.40 -11.20
CA ASN A 523 15.84 22.92 -10.05
C ASN A 523 17.37 22.84 -10.21
N GLY A 524 17.87 22.32 -11.34
CA GLY A 524 19.29 22.02 -11.55
C GLY A 524 19.71 20.67 -10.93
N SER A 525 20.93 20.56 -10.40
CA SER A 525 21.42 19.32 -9.79
C SER A 525 20.87 19.10 -8.38
N VAL A 526 20.50 17.86 -8.03
CA VAL A 526 20.22 17.48 -6.64
C VAL A 526 21.50 17.65 -5.81
N VAL A 527 21.47 18.58 -4.85
CA VAL A 527 22.58 18.82 -3.93
C VAL A 527 22.63 17.66 -2.93
N VAL A 528 23.61 16.77 -3.09
CA VAL A 528 23.88 15.69 -2.14
C VAL A 528 25.02 16.14 -1.23
N GLN A 529 24.81 16.12 0.09
CA GLN A 529 25.90 16.31 1.03
C GLN A 529 26.97 15.24 0.79
N LYS A 530 28.17 15.64 0.35
CA LYS A 530 29.31 14.74 0.26
C LYS A 530 29.61 14.24 1.67
N LYS A 531 29.30 12.97 1.97
CA LYS A 531 29.88 12.29 3.14
C LYS A 531 31.39 12.45 3.06
N GLY A 532 31.96 13.31 3.91
CA GLY A 532 33.37 13.61 3.92
C GLY A 532 34.13 12.29 4.02
N LYS A 533 34.91 11.94 2.99
CA LYS A 533 35.81 10.79 3.07
C LYS A 533 36.68 11.02 4.29
N LYS A 534 36.49 10.22 5.36
CA LYS A 534 37.47 10.13 6.44
C LYS A 534 38.81 9.87 5.77
N LYS A 535 39.69 10.88 5.72
CA LYS A 535 41.06 10.72 5.24
C LYS A 535 41.62 9.53 6.01
N ARG A 536 41.96 8.45 5.30
CA ARG A 536 42.67 7.29 5.87
C ARG A 536 43.88 7.85 6.61
N LYS A 537 43.86 7.80 7.94
CA LYS A 537 45.07 8.05 8.75
C LYS A 537 46.08 6.99 8.32
N LYS A 538 47.09 7.42 7.57
CA LYS A 538 48.30 6.63 7.30
C LYS A 538 48.90 6.34 8.67
N LYS A 539 48.96 5.06 9.07
CA LYS A 539 49.72 4.64 10.26
C LYS A 539 51.16 5.09 10.05
N LYS A 540 51.60 6.10 10.79
CA LYS A 540 53.01 6.34 11.07
C LYS A 540 53.25 5.86 12.49
N ALA A 541 54.22 4.97 12.61
CA ALA A 541 54.71 4.43 13.86
C ALA A 541 55.12 5.58 14.79
N THR A 542 54.79 5.41 16.07
CA THR A 542 55.25 6.20 17.19
C THR A 542 56.78 6.14 17.26
N GLN A 543 57.41 7.30 17.11
CA GLN A 543 58.69 7.60 17.73
C GLN A 543 58.48 8.89 18.51
N ASP A 544 58.61 8.76 19.83
CA ASP A 544 58.70 9.88 20.75
C ASP A 544 59.91 10.74 20.39
N ALA A 545 59.66 11.98 20.02
CA ALA A 545 60.65 13.03 19.99
C ALA A 545 59.97 14.33 20.39
N VAL A 546 60.32 14.79 21.59
CA VAL A 546 60.06 16.14 22.08
C VAL A 546 60.67 17.12 21.09
N VAL A 547 59.85 17.96 20.46
CA VAL A 547 60.31 19.13 19.71
C VAL A 547 59.44 20.31 20.11
N ALA A 548 60.12 21.32 20.64
CA ALA A 548 59.59 22.57 21.16
C ALA A 548 58.75 23.34 20.13
N GLN A 549 57.71 24.01 20.64
CA GLN A 549 56.97 25.03 19.91
C GLN A 549 57.93 26.17 19.52
N PRO A 550 57.89 26.69 18.28
CA PRO A 550 58.42 28.01 18.00
C PRO A 550 57.44 29.03 18.58
N ASP A 551 57.90 29.82 19.54
CA ASP A 551 57.22 31.03 20.02
C ASP A 551 56.89 31.93 18.84
N VAL A 552 55.61 31.93 18.45
CA VAL A 552 55.06 33.03 17.68
C VAL A 552 55.00 34.19 18.67
N ASN A 553 55.76 35.26 18.40
CA ASN A 553 55.85 36.43 19.26
C ASN A 553 54.51 37.19 19.23
N LEU A 554 53.53 36.67 20.00
CA LEU A 554 52.14 37.14 20.06
C LEU A 554 52.07 38.57 20.61
N ASP A 555 53.01 38.96 21.45
CA ASP A 555 53.12 40.32 21.99
C ASP A 555 53.37 41.35 20.87
N SER A 556 54.27 41.06 19.93
CA SER A 556 54.52 41.94 18.78
C SER A 556 53.33 42.07 17.83
N GLN A 557 52.47 41.05 17.73
CA GLN A 557 51.24 41.12 16.93
C GLN A 557 50.14 41.91 17.65
N TRP A 558 50.07 41.77 18.98
CA TRP A 558 49.12 42.54 19.79
C TRP A 558 49.46 44.03 19.79
N ASP A 559 50.74 44.41 19.83
CA ASP A 559 51.17 45.82 19.76
C ASP A 559 50.70 46.54 18.48
N GLY A 560 50.54 45.81 17.37
CA GLY A 560 49.97 46.34 16.12
C GLY A 560 48.44 46.34 16.08
N VAL A 561 47.80 45.38 16.74
CA VAL A 561 46.33 45.19 16.76
C VAL A 561 45.66 46.11 17.79
N ALA A 562 46.28 46.33 18.95
CA ALA A 562 45.70 47.06 20.07
C ALA A 562 45.27 48.50 19.73
N PRO A 563 46.06 49.35 19.02
CA PRO A 563 45.65 50.72 18.70
C PRO A 563 44.47 50.75 17.72
N GLN A 564 44.43 49.81 16.76
CA GLN A 564 43.38 49.71 15.76
C GLN A 564 42.08 49.21 16.38
N LEU A 565 42.17 48.25 17.31
CA LEU A 565 41.02 47.72 18.05
C LEU A 565 40.41 48.79 18.98
N SER A 566 41.23 49.61 19.66
CA SER A 566 40.75 50.73 20.49
C SER A 566 40.01 51.77 19.65
N THR A 567 40.54 52.09 18.46
CA THR A 567 39.90 53.06 17.54
C THR A 567 38.53 52.57 17.06
N VAL A 568 38.37 51.27 16.82
CA VAL A 568 37.10 50.67 16.38
C VAL A 568 36.09 50.55 17.54
N LEU A 569 36.55 50.35 18.77
CA LEU A 569 35.68 50.32 19.96
C LEU A 569 35.21 51.72 20.39
N GLU A 570 36.03 52.75 20.21
CA GLU A 570 35.69 54.15 20.50
C GLU A 570 34.90 54.82 19.37
N GLY A 571 35.04 54.33 18.15
CA GLY A 571 34.26 54.79 17.00
C GLY A 571 32.80 54.35 17.11
N ASN A 572 31.86 55.31 17.07
CA ASN A 572 30.43 55.03 16.86
C ASN A 572 30.21 54.51 15.43
N ILE A 573 30.63 53.27 15.16
CA ILE A 573 30.45 52.57 13.89
C ILE A 573 29.27 51.60 14.07
N ASP A 574 28.31 51.63 13.13
CA ASP A 574 27.20 50.69 13.11
C ASP A 574 27.72 49.27 12.80
N PHE A 575 27.60 48.37 13.79
CA PHE A 575 28.05 46.99 13.65
C PHE A 575 27.02 46.15 12.88
N PRO A 576 27.45 45.26 11.96
CA PRO A 576 26.56 44.32 11.29
C PRO A 576 25.79 43.44 12.29
N THR A 577 24.46 43.53 12.28
CA THR A 577 23.56 42.85 13.23
C THR A 577 23.27 41.39 12.87
N ASP A 578 23.69 40.94 11.68
CA ASP A 578 23.35 39.65 11.07
C ASP A 578 24.40 38.54 11.27
N VAL A 579 25.18 38.61 12.36
CA VAL A 579 26.26 37.65 12.64
C VAL A 579 25.75 36.53 13.54
N VAL A 580 25.67 35.30 13.03
CA VAL A 580 25.25 34.12 13.79
C VAL A 580 26.47 33.41 14.39
N PRO A 581 26.57 33.23 15.73
CA PRO A 581 27.78 32.73 16.38
C PRO A 581 27.87 31.19 16.47
N PHE A 582 26.80 30.47 16.11
CA PHE A 582 26.74 29.00 16.08
C PHE A 582 26.06 28.50 14.80
N ASP A 583 26.29 27.24 14.46
CA ASP A 583 25.64 26.58 13.32
C ASP A 583 24.38 25.84 13.81
N ALA A 584 23.21 26.42 13.54
CA ALA A 584 21.91 25.84 13.87
C ALA A 584 21.57 24.58 13.04
N ALA A 585 22.30 24.30 11.95
CA ALA A 585 22.13 23.11 11.12
C ALA A 585 23.10 21.97 11.49
N SER A 586 23.95 22.17 12.51
CA SER A 586 24.89 21.17 13.01
C SER A 586 24.23 20.24 14.03
N ASP A 587 24.57 18.94 13.97
CA ASP A 587 24.14 17.92 14.94
C ASP A 587 24.83 18.07 16.32
N VAL A 588 25.76 19.01 16.46
CA VAL A 588 26.49 19.29 17.70
C VAL A 588 25.69 20.25 18.59
N PRO A 589 25.45 19.92 19.88
CA PRO A 589 24.73 20.81 20.80
C PRO A 589 25.35 22.22 20.85
N ILE A 590 24.50 23.24 20.98
CA ILE A 590 24.90 24.67 20.96
C ILE A 590 26.00 24.96 22.00
N ASP A 591 25.95 24.33 23.17
CA ASP A 591 26.95 24.52 24.23
C ASP A 591 28.36 24.00 23.87
N GLU A 592 28.44 22.97 23.03
CA GLU A 592 29.72 22.41 22.56
C GLU A 592 30.33 23.22 21.41
N GLN A 593 29.52 23.99 20.68
CA GLN A 593 29.96 24.88 19.60
C GLN A 593 30.65 26.17 20.10
N LYS A 594 30.53 26.47 21.39
CA LYS A 594 31.18 27.61 22.06
C LYS A 594 32.68 27.73 21.80
N SER A 595 33.38 26.59 21.81
CA SER A 595 34.84 26.55 21.59
C SER A 595 35.23 26.94 20.16
N GLU A 596 34.35 26.68 19.19
CA GLU A 596 34.57 27.03 17.79
C GLU A 596 34.25 28.51 17.53
N ALA A 597 33.22 29.05 18.20
CA ALA A 597 32.93 30.48 18.19
C ALA A 597 34.14 31.31 18.68
N MET A 598 34.77 30.90 19.79
CA MET A 598 35.95 31.58 20.33
C MET A 598 37.16 31.51 19.39
N LYS A 599 37.39 30.38 18.73
CA LYS A 599 38.44 30.24 17.69
C LYS A 599 38.17 31.13 16.48
N ASN A 600 36.91 31.31 16.10
CA ASN A 600 36.52 32.17 14.98
C ASN A 600 36.76 33.65 15.32
N VAL A 601 36.46 34.08 16.55
CA VAL A 601 36.81 35.43 17.05
C VAL A 601 38.34 35.61 17.02
N GLN A 602 39.11 34.68 17.57
CA GLN A 602 40.58 34.75 17.57
C GLN A 602 41.17 34.81 16.15
N ARG A 603 40.61 34.05 15.20
CA ARG A 603 41.05 34.05 13.80
C ARG A 603 40.78 35.40 13.13
N LYS A 604 39.61 35.99 13.36
CA LYS A 604 39.26 37.31 12.81
C LYS A 604 40.13 38.42 13.38
N LEU A 605 40.45 38.38 14.68
CA LEU A 605 41.40 39.31 15.30
C LEU A 605 42.80 39.22 14.69
N ARG A 606 43.33 38.00 14.49
CA ARG A 606 44.66 37.79 13.89
C ARG A 606 44.73 38.14 12.39
N ASN A 607 43.59 38.16 11.71
CA ASN A 607 43.49 38.54 10.29
C ASN A 607 43.22 40.04 10.08
N GLY A 608 43.07 40.83 11.14
CA GLY A 608 42.80 42.28 11.06
C GLY A 608 41.33 42.65 10.79
N GLU A 609 40.40 41.70 10.93
CA GLU A 609 38.95 41.92 10.74
C GLU A 609 38.27 42.33 12.07
N PHE A 610 38.58 43.52 12.58
CA PHE A 610 38.16 43.92 13.94
C PHE A 610 36.65 44.12 14.10
N GLU A 611 35.98 44.76 13.15
CA GLU A 611 34.52 45.00 13.19
C GLU A 611 33.73 43.68 13.26
N ASN A 612 34.13 42.70 12.45
CA ASN A 612 33.52 41.38 12.44
C ASN A 612 33.86 40.57 13.70
N ALA A 613 35.06 40.74 14.26
CA ALA A 613 35.44 40.07 15.50
C ALA A 613 34.62 40.58 16.69
N ILE A 614 34.40 41.90 16.79
CA ILE A 614 33.57 42.52 17.82
C ILE A 614 32.10 42.12 17.65
N SER A 615 31.57 42.17 16.43
CA SER A 615 30.18 41.77 16.14
C SER A 615 29.93 40.30 16.50
N LEU A 616 30.87 39.41 16.16
CA LEU A 616 30.79 37.99 16.51
C LEU A 616 30.90 37.76 18.03
N LEU A 617 31.73 38.54 18.74
CA LEU A 617 31.85 38.48 20.20
C LEU A 617 30.52 38.88 20.87
N ARG A 618 29.91 39.98 20.42
CA ARG A 618 28.63 40.48 20.95
C ARG A 618 27.49 39.50 20.67
N ALA A 619 27.41 38.96 19.45
CA ALA A 619 26.42 37.93 19.12
C ALA A 619 26.63 36.64 19.95
N ALA A 620 27.88 36.20 20.12
CA ALA A 620 28.20 35.04 20.97
C ALA A 620 27.83 35.29 22.44
N ARG A 621 27.94 36.52 22.93
CA ARG A 621 27.56 36.90 24.30
C ARG A 621 26.05 36.76 24.53
N GLU A 622 25.22 37.15 23.57
CA GLU A 622 23.75 36.98 23.68
C GLU A 622 23.35 35.50 23.80
N VAL A 623 24.08 34.61 23.12
CA VAL A 623 23.81 33.17 23.12
C VAL A 623 24.38 32.47 24.36
N TRP A 624 25.55 32.90 24.86
CA TRP A 624 26.21 32.28 26.03
C TRP A 624 26.53 33.28 27.16
N PRO A 625 25.52 33.81 27.88
CA PRO A 625 25.71 34.85 28.91
C PRO A 625 26.27 34.32 30.24
N GLU A 626 26.12 33.02 30.54
CA GLU A 626 26.43 32.46 31.88
C GLU A 626 27.91 32.14 32.11
N ASN A 627 28.73 32.14 31.06
CA ASN A 627 30.14 31.78 31.16
C ASN A 627 31.02 32.98 30.82
N ASN A 628 31.87 33.41 31.76
CA ASN A 628 32.76 34.60 31.73
C ASN A 628 33.75 34.71 30.54
N CYS A 629 33.60 33.91 29.48
CA CYS A 629 34.46 33.84 28.31
C CYS A 629 34.23 34.94 27.28
N PHE A 630 33.01 35.48 27.17
CA PHE A 630 32.63 36.52 26.19
C PHE A 630 32.21 37.85 26.84
N GLY A 631 32.32 37.94 28.17
CA GLY A 631 31.92 39.10 28.97
C GLY A 631 30.44 39.13 29.36
N SER A 632 30.04 40.14 30.14
CA SER A 632 28.66 40.34 30.60
C SER A 632 27.91 41.35 29.72
N ASN A 633 26.57 41.36 29.77
CA ASN A 633 25.74 42.20 28.88
C ASN A 633 25.90 43.72 29.10
N ASN A 634 26.45 44.16 30.24
CA ASN A 634 26.64 45.58 30.60
C ASN A 634 28.13 46.00 30.65
N MET A 635 28.98 45.31 29.89
CA MET A 635 30.43 45.51 29.89
C MET A 635 30.84 46.85 29.28
N ALA A 636 31.74 47.58 29.94
CA ALA A 636 32.30 48.82 29.40
C ALA A 636 33.25 48.53 28.20
N PRO A 637 33.47 49.47 27.26
CA PRO A 637 34.36 49.25 26.11
C PRO A 637 35.78 48.80 26.50
N GLU A 638 36.28 49.27 27.66
CA GLU A 638 37.57 48.88 28.23
C GLU A 638 37.62 47.41 28.66
N GLU A 639 36.52 46.89 29.20
CA GLU A 639 36.38 45.49 29.60
C GLU A 639 36.17 44.58 28.37
N GLU A 640 35.50 45.07 27.32
CA GLU A 640 35.35 44.37 26.04
C GLU A 640 36.70 44.21 25.32
N PHE A 641 37.55 45.25 25.41
CA PHE A 641 38.93 45.20 24.92
C PHE A 641 39.76 44.13 25.64
N LEU A 642 39.63 44.02 26.97
CA LEU A 642 40.31 42.99 27.76
C LEU A 642 39.85 41.58 27.40
N ALA A 643 38.53 41.37 27.20
CA ALA A 643 38.01 40.07 26.78
C ALA A 643 38.56 39.65 25.39
N LEU A 644 38.66 40.58 24.44
CA LEU A 644 39.26 40.32 23.13
C LEU A 644 40.76 40.04 23.22
N ARG A 645 41.48 40.72 24.14
CA ARG A 645 42.88 40.43 24.44
C ARG A 645 43.04 39.01 24.98
N ASP A 646 42.23 38.63 25.96
CA ASP A 646 42.32 37.30 26.57
C ASP A 646 42.04 36.19 25.54
N ILE A 647 41.08 36.40 24.63
CA ILE A 647 40.82 35.50 23.50
C ILE A 647 41.98 35.48 22.50
N PHE A 648 42.66 36.60 22.26
CA PHE A 648 43.81 36.68 21.35
C PHE A 648 44.98 35.82 21.83
N PHE A 649 45.25 35.82 23.14
CA PHE A 649 46.34 35.09 23.79
C PHE A 649 45.97 33.66 24.23
N ALA A 650 44.68 33.29 24.25
CA ALA A 650 44.25 31.95 24.65
C ALA A 650 44.78 30.84 23.72
N ASP A 651 45.36 29.78 24.29
CA ASP A 651 45.76 28.58 23.53
C ASP A 651 44.55 27.69 23.24
N LEU A 652 43.88 27.96 22.13
CA LEU A 652 42.68 27.26 21.70
C LEU A 652 42.96 26.10 20.72
N GLY A 653 44.23 25.68 20.55
CA GLY A 653 44.58 24.46 19.79
C GLY A 653 44.36 24.52 18.26
N GLY A 654 44.39 25.70 17.65
CA GLY A 654 44.23 25.90 16.20
C GLY A 654 45.56 25.94 15.44
N LYS A 655 45.70 25.20 14.33
CA LYS A 655 46.82 25.35 13.39
C LYS A 655 46.67 26.68 12.65
N SER A 656 47.59 27.62 12.89
CA SER A 656 47.65 28.88 12.16
C SER A 656 47.99 28.62 10.68
N SER A 657 47.04 28.87 9.76
CA SER A 657 47.31 28.86 8.33
C SER A 657 47.82 30.24 7.92
N ALA A 658 49.13 30.41 7.85
CA ALA A 658 49.74 31.57 7.21
C ALA A 658 49.48 31.49 5.70
N SER A 659 48.67 32.41 5.18
CA SER A 659 48.46 32.60 3.75
C SER A 659 49.70 33.27 3.15
N ALA A 660 50.52 32.51 2.43
CA ALA A 660 51.56 33.07 1.57
C ALA A 660 50.88 33.71 0.35
N ILE A 661 50.95 35.04 0.26
CA ILE A 661 50.67 35.80 -0.96
C ILE A 661 51.83 35.54 -1.92
N VAL A 662 51.55 34.96 -3.08
CA VAL A 662 52.46 34.95 -4.24
C VAL A 662 51.66 35.47 -5.43
N LEU A 663 52.21 36.50 -6.06
CA LEU A 663 51.80 37.07 -7.35
C LEU A 663 51.77 36.02 -8.47
#